data_AF-A0A8H7B3L7-F1
#
_entry.id   AF-A0A8H7B3L7-F1
#
_cell.length_a   1.000
_cell.length_b   1.000
_cell.length_c   1.000
_cell.angle_alpha   90.00
_cell.angle_beta   90.00
_cell.angle_gamma   90.00
#
_symmetry.space_group_name_H-M   'P 1'
#
loop_
_entity.id
_entity.type
_entity.pdbx_description
1 polymer ?
#
loop_
_entity_poly.entity_id
_entity_poly.type
_entity_poly.pdbx_seq_one_letter_code
_entity_poly.pdbx_strand_id
1 'polypeptide(L)'
;MAVKQQNNTHQKLLLFGAAAAVRLLLFTVFPALPDLLAGRVEVSTPVTSFKRLQEGVFLYTHNVSPYDGGVYHQAPLLLPLFSLFPSPAQAPLATNIFYTIVDLLSANALAQVAESGFASVTRLFASPRKDLKWSSTAIAAGFLFNPFTVLTCIARSTSALTNLFILTAMAKASQGASFTFILSTAFASYFSMHPILLFPPLMVLLYDAKTLKSKTAPNVTSFITTHTLGFAGAIGALLTGSALLMDSWDFLSATYGVRLLLPDLTPNVGLWWYFFIEMFDSFREFFLGVFWLHAASYMPGLTIRLHKQPLFVACCLTGVFAIFTPYPSIADAALYLSLVPMFRHLFPLMRYTFLASASILYTSFLGPAFYHLWIYAGSGNANFFYAITLVWSLGLSIILGDSLYAALRDELDVERPELQALAPTHFQTLNIHHIYKINMAGNKEVSFSPREMEVLALAWQCMETQPKIDMHKLASLTGYTVGSAGVTFGKIKTKIKLLGESLSTDGPTTPKKAGGPGRSKATSTPTSTPKKRGPPTSSSTPAKRARKGARQPTSSPSEDVSAADDDGDDDEDFGGLVDKKVKIKKEEPGFEEGSGFLENGSGSASYGFLDGIENFGGGVGGGRNAATGYRKSVA
;
A
#
# COMPACT_ATOMS: atom_id res chain seq x y z
N MET A 1 -13.06 9.40 -42.58
CA MET A 1 -13.30 9.06 -41.15
C MET A 1 -13.96 7.70 -40.98
N ALA A 2 -15.12 7.44 -41.60
CA ALA A 2 -15.93 6.22 -41.44
C ALA A 2 -15.13 4.89 -41.29
N VAL A 3 -14.24 4.55 -42.22
CA VAL A 3 -13.42 3.32 -42.16
C VAL A 3 -12.62 3.17 -40.86
N LYS A 4 -12.05 4.26 -40.32
CA LYS A 4 -11.30 4.23 -39.05
C LYS A 4 -12.22 4.00 -37.85
N GLN A 5 -13.44 4.52 -37.90
CA GLN A 5 -14.46 4.31 -36.87
C GLN A 5 -15.02 2.89 -36.92
N GLN A 6 -15.27 2.37 -38.12
CA GLN A 6 -15.70 0.98 -38.36
C GLN A 6 -14.66 -0.04 -37.88
N ASN A 7 -13.37 0.18 -38.19
CA ASN A 7 -12.28 -0.67 -37.71
C ASN A 7 -12.17 -0.66 -36.17
N ASN A 8 -12.30 0.50 -35.53
CA ASN A 8 -12.30 0.59 -34.06
C ASN A 8 -13.48 -0.18 -33.44
N THR A 9 -14.68 -0.10 -34.03
CA THR A 9 -15.86 -0.86 -33.57
C THR A 9 -15.63 -2.37 -33.74
N HIS A 10 -15.07 -2.81 -34.87
CA HIS A 10 -14.75 -4.22 -35.10
C HIS A 10 -13.70 -4.74 -34.10
N GLN A 11 -12.65 -3.96 -33.84
CA GLN A 11 -11.64 -4.29 -32.81
C GLN A 11 -12.25 -4.38 -31.40
N LYS A 12 -13.16 -3.47 -31.02
CA LYS A 12 -13.86 -3.52 -29.73
C LYS A 12 -14.76 -4.76 -29.63
N LEU A 13 -15.47 -5.13 -30.71
CA LEU A 13 -16.31 -6.32 -30.75
C LEU A 13 -15.50 -7.61 -30.67
N LEU A 14 -14.39 -7.72 -31.42
CA LEU A 14 -13.46 -8.86 -31.32
C LEU A 14 -12.86 -8.99 -29.92
N LEU A 15 -12.41 -7.89 -29.31
CA LEU A 15 -11.86 -7.88 -27.95
C LEU A 15 -12.86 -8.43 -26.92
N PHE A 16 -14.10 -7.96 -26.99
CA PHE A 16 -15.17 -8.35 -26.06
C PHE A 16 -15.61 -9.80 -26.31
N GLY A 17 -15.72 -10.22 -27.57
CA GLY A 17 -16.00 -11.61 -27.95
C GLY A 17 -14.90 -12.57 -27.47
N ALA A 18 -13.63 -12.22 -27.62
CA ALA A 18 -12.50 -13.02 -27.13
C ALA A 18 -12.48 -13.09 -25.59
N ALA A 19 -12.72 -11.98 -24.90
CA ALA A 19 -12.77 -11.96 -23.43
C ALA A 19 -13.95 -12.77 -22.85
N ALA A 20 -15.08 -12.81 -23.57
CA ALA A 20 -16.21 -13.68 -23.26
C ALA A 20 -15.89 -15.16 -23.52
N ALA A 21 -15.32 -15.46 -24.69
CA ALA A 21 -14.93 -16.82 -25.08
C ALA A 21 -13.91 -17.43 -24.11
N VAL A 22 -12.91 -16.66 -23.64
CA VAL A 22 -11.95 -17.12 -22.62
C VAL A 22 -12.64 -17.46 -21.30
N ARG A 23 -13.58 -16.64 -20.81
CA ARG A 23 -14.33 -16.93 -19.58
C ARG A 23 -15.18 -18.20 -19.74
N LEU A 24 -15.96 -18.29 -20.81
CA LEU A 24 -16.82 -19.44 -21.07
C LEU A 24 -16.02 -20.73 -21.32
N LEU A 25 -14.84 -20.65 -21.95
CA LEU A 25 -13.91 -21.77 -22.11
C LEU A 25 -13.34 -22.22 -20.76
N LEU A 26 -12.92 -21.29 -19.89
CA LEU A 26 -12.43 -21.65 -18.56
C LEU A 26 -13.52 -22.30 -17.70
N PHE A 27 -14.76 -21.82 -17.80
CA PHE A 27 -15.93 -22.43 -17.15
C PHE A 27 -16.27 -23.85 -17.66
N THR A 28 -16.05 -24.15 -18.95
CA THR A 28 -16.42 -25.46 -19.55
C THR A 28 -15.29 -26.49 -19.52
N VAL A 29 -14.03 -26.05 -19.69
CA VAL A 29 -12.85 -26.93 -19.66
C VAL A 29 -12.46 -27.28 -18.22
N PHE A 30 -12.70 -26.39 -17.25
CA PHE A 30 -12.36 -26.59 -15.85
C PHE A 30 -13.59 -26.45 -14.94
N PRO A 31 -14.58 -27.37 -15.00
CA PRO A 31 -15.85 -27.23 -14.28
C PRO A 31 -15.72 -27.19 -12.75
N ALA A 32 -14.63 -27.69 -12.17
CA ALA A 32 -14.33 -27.59 -10.73
C ALA A 32 -13.68 -26.24 -10.32
N LEU A 33 -13.18 -25.46 -11.27
CA LEU A 33 -12.47 -24.19 -11.00
C LEU A 33 -13.34 -23.13 -10.30
N PRO A 34 -14.63 -22.95 -10.63
CA PRO A 34 -15.51 -22.01 -9.91
C PRO A 34 -15.64 -22.31 -8.42
N ASP A 35 -15.74 -23.59 -8.03
CA ASP A 35 -15.95 -23.98 -6.64
C ASP A 35 -14.64 -24.04 -5.84
N LEU A 36 -13.52 -24.31 -6.52
CA LEU A 36 -12.17 -24.15 -5.98
C LEU A 36 -11.88 -22.67 -5.68
N LEU A 37 -12.10 -21.77 -6.65
CA LEU A 37 -11.84 -20.33 -6.47
C LEU A 37 -12.83 -19.67 -5.52
N ALA A 38 -14.10 -20.10 -5.49
CA ALA A 38 -15.06 -19.64 -4.48
C ALA A 38 -14.74 -20.13 -3.05
N GLY A 39 -13.77 -21.05 -2.89
CA GLY A 39 -13.18 -21.44 -1.60
C GLY A 39 -11.86 -20.73 -1.26
N ARG A 40 -11.33 -19.87 -2.13
CA ARG A 40 -10.09 -19.12 -1.90
C ARG A 40 -10.36 -17.80 -1.18
N VAL A 41 -9.75 -17.62 0.00
CA VAL A 41 -9.87 -16.43 0.86
C VAL A 41 -9.44 -15.12 0.19
N GLU A 42 -8.63 -15.22 -0.86
CA GLU A 42 -8.14 -14.11 -1.66
C GLU A 42 -9.23 -13.58 -2.62
N VAL A 43 -10.19 -14.44 -3.01
CA VAL A 43 -11.21 -14.17 -4.04
C VAL A 43 -12.62 -14.07 -3.46
N SER A 44 -12.86 -14.76 -2.35
CA SER A 44 -14.17 -15.03 -1.75
C SER A 44 -14.13 -14.69 -0.26
N THR A 45 -14.79 -13.61 0.15
CA THR A 45 -14.83 -13.15 1.55
C THR A 45 -16.24 -13.38 2.16
N PRO A 46 -16.40 -13.38 3.50
CA PRO A 46 -17.69 -13.60 4.16
C PRO A 46 -18.86 -12.77 3.59
N VAL A 47 -18.54 -11.57 3.11
CA VAL A 47 -19.51 -10.57 2.65
C VAL A 47 -19.60 -10.45 1.11
N THR A 48 -18.98 -11.38 0.37
CA THR A 48 -18.92 -11.42 -1.12
C THR A 48 -19.06 -12.84 -1.73
N SER A 49 -18.92 -13.89 -0.92
CA SER A 49 -18.85 -15.29 -1.36
C SER A 49 -20.09 -15.79 -2.11
N PHE A 50 -19.88 -16.43 -3.27
CA PHE A 50 -20.97 -17.08 -4.02
C PHE A 50 -21.61 -18.25 -3.25
N LYS A 51 -20.84 -19.06 -2.51
CA LYS A 51 -21.37 -20.19 -1.73
C LYS A 51 -22.36 -19.74 -0.65
N ARG A 52 -21.99 -18.71 0.14
CA ARG A 52 -22.89 -18.05 1.11
C ARG A 52 -24.13 -17.43 0.44
N LEU A 53 -24.04 -16.93 -0.80
CA LEU A 53 -25.20 -16.46 -1.56
C LEU A 53 -26.12 -17.62 -2.00
N GLN A 54 -25.57 -18.75 -2.44
CA GLN A 54 -26.37 -19.94 -2.76
C GLN A 54 -27.15 -20.45 -1.53
N GLU A 55 -26.51 -20.46 -0.34
CA GLU A 55 -27.17 -20.78 0.92
C GLU A 55 -28.28 -19.76 1.25
N GLY A 56 -28.01 -18.46 1.11
CA GLY A 56 -29.03 -17.44 1.31
C GLY A 56 -30.24 -17.58 0.37
N VAL A 57 -30.01 -17.93 -0.91
CA VAL A 57 -31.07 -18.22 -1.89
C VAL A 57 -31.82 -19.51 -1.55
N PHE A 58 -31.14 -20.53 -1.04
CA PHE A 58 -31.77 -21.77 -0.57
C PHE A 58 -32.72 -21.50 0.60
N LEU A 59 -32.28 -20.79 1.64
CA LEU A 59 -33.12 -20.40 2.77
C LEU A 59 -34.32 -19.54 2.31
N TYR A 60 -34.05 -18.51 1.50
CA TYR A 60 -35.07 -17.60 0.94
C TYR A 60 -36.16 -18.37 0.16
N THR A 61 -35.77 -19.31 -0.70
CA THR A 61 -36.73 -20.11 -1.50
C THR A 61 -37.53 -21.12 -0.68
N HIS A 62 -37.11 -21.43 0.56
CA HIS A 62 -37.87 -22.25 1.51
C HIS A 62 -38.66 -21.40 2.53
N ASN A 63 -38.74 -20.08 2.36
CA ASN A 63 -39.35 -19.11 3.29
C ASN A 63 -38.70 -19.09 4.68
N VAL A 64 -37.41 -19.44 4.78
CA VAL A 64 -36.59 -19.25 5.98
C VAL A 64 -35.79 -17.96 5.83
N SER A 65 -35.71 -17.15 6.89
CA SER A 65 -34.89 -15.94 6.90
C SER A 65 -33.42 -16.27 6.60
N PRO A 66 -32.82 -15.72 5.53
CA PRO A 66 -31.42 -15.98 5.21
C PRO A 66 -30.42 -15.45 6.25
N TYR A 67 -30.86 -14.57 7.14
CA TYR A 67 -30.00 -13.86 8.09
C TYR A 67 -29.94 -14.54 9.47
N ASP A 68 -30.95 -15.33 9.84
CA ASP A 68 -31.05 -15.98 11.16
C ASP A 68 -29.90 -16.97 11.41
N GLY A 69 -29.46 -17.67 10.36
CA GLY A 69 -28.35 -18.63 10.43
C GLY A 69 -26.96 -18.01 10.51
N GLY A 70 -26.82 -16.68 10.45
CA GLY A 70 -25.54 -15.99 10.59
C GLY A 70 -24.51 -16.24 9.46
N VAL A 71 -24.88 -16.96 8.38
CA VAL A 71 -23.97 -17.28 7.26
C VAL A 71 -23.97 -16.20 6.17
N TYR A 72 -25.13 -15.59 5.88
CA TYR A 72 -25.33 -14.69 4.76
C TYR A 72 -25.23 -13.20 5.17
N HIS A 73 -24.37 -12.45 4.48
CA HIS A 73 -24.03 -11.05 4.82
C HIS A 73 -24.06 -10.10 3.59
N GLN A 74 -24.95 -10.39 2.64
CA GLN A 74 -25.04 -9.69 1.36
C GLN A 74 -26.45 -9.16 1.16
N ALA A 75 -26.61 -8.10 0.38
CA ALA A 75 -27.83 -7.30 0.42
C ALA A 75 -29.08 -8.05 -0.12
N PRO A 76 -30.28 -7.86 0.48
CA PRO A 76 -31.48 -8.64 0.16
C PRO A 76 -31.86 -8.75 -1.31
N LEU A 77 -31.69 -7.70 -2.12
CA LEU A 77 -32.06 -7.70 -3.54
C LEU A 77 -31.23 -8.68 -4.41
N LEU A 78 -30.13 -9.24 -3.88
CA LEU A 78 -29.43 -10.34 -4.54
C LEU A 78 -30.24 -11.65 -4.49
N LEU A 79 -31.03 -11.88 -3.45
CA LEU A 79 -31.81 -13.11 -3.25
C LEU A 79 -32.83 -13.35 -4.38
N PRO A 80 -33.77 -12.41 -4.69
CA PRO A 80 -34.71 -12.58 -5.79
C PRO A 80 -34.04 -12.44 -7.17
N LEU A 81 -32.88 -11.78 -7.26
CA LEU A 81 -32.11 -11.74 -8.51
C LEU A 81 -31.55 -13.13 -8.84
N PHE A 82 -31.01 -13.83 -7.84
CA PHE A 82 -30.38 -15.13 -8.04
C PHE A 82 -31.35 -16.32 -7.97
N SER A 83 -32.53 -16.19 -7.34
CA SER A 83 -33.58 -17.23 -7.43
C SER A 83 -34.24 -17.33 -8.81
N LEU A 84 -34.07 -16.33 -9.68
CA LEU A 84 -34.47 -16.39 -11.09
C LEU A 84 -33.56 -17.27 -11.95
N PHE A 85 -32.39 -17.67 -11.44
CA PHE A 85 -31.47 -18.57 -12.13
C PHE A 85 -31.71 -20.02 -11.71
N PRO A 86 -31.58 -21.00 -12.63
CA PRO A 86 -31.58 -22.41 -12.25
C PRO A 86 -30.37 -22.72 -11.36
N SER A 87 -30.47 -23.77 -10.54
CA SER A 87 -29.41 -24.17 -9.61
C SER A 87 -28.06 -24.31 -10.34
N PRO A 88 -26.99 -23.60 -9.92
CA PRO A 88 -25.68 -23.67 -10.58
C PRO A 88 -25.06 -25.07 -10.58
N ALA A 89 -25.51 -25.99 -9.71
CA ALA A 89 -25.08 -27.39 -9.72
C ALA A 89 -25.73 -28.22 -10.85
N GLN A 90 -26.85 -27.76 -11.41
CA GLN A 90 -27.60 -28.44 -12.47
C GLN A 90 -27.44 -27.74 -13.83
N ALA A 91 -27.44 -26.40 -13.86
CA ALA A 91 -27.37 -25.59 -15.08
C ALA A 91 -26.46 -24.36 -14.91
N PRO A 92 -25.14 -24.55 -14.67
CA PRO A 92 -24.20 -23.46 -14.39
C PRO A 92 -24.10 -22.41 -15.50
N LEU A 93 -24.44 -22.76 -16.74
CA LEU A 93 -24.27 -21.91 -17.92
C LEU A 93 -24.96 -20.54 -17.77
N ALA A 94 -26.16 -20.48 -17.18
CA ALA A 94 -26.89 -19.22 -17.00
C ALA A 94 -26.14 -18.25 -16.06
N THR A 95 -25.65 -18.75 -14.93
CA THR A 95 -24.81 -18.00 -13.98
C THR A 95 -23.47 -17.60 -14.61
N ASN A 96 -22.82 -18.52 -15.33
CA ASN A 96 -21.52 -18.27 -15.95
C ASN A 96 -21.60 -17.19 -17.05
N ILE A 97 -22.70 -17.19 -17.83
CA ILE A 97 -23.02 -16.11 -18.77
C ILE A 97 -23.29 -14.80 -18.03
N PHE A 98 -24.04 -14.81 -16.92
CA PHE A 98 -24.32 -13.60 -16.13
C PHE A 98 -23.04 -12.91 -15.63
N TYR A 99 -22.13 -13.63 -14.96
CA TYR A 99 -20.85 -13.03 -14.51
C TYR A 99 -19.97 -12.60 -15.68
N THR A 100 -19.99 -13.32 -16.80
CA THR A 100 -19.31 -12.89 -18.04
C THR A 100 -19.89 -11.56 -18.56
N ILE A 101 -21.20 -11.39 -18.55
CA ILE A 101 -21.88 -10.13 -18.94
C ILE A 101 -21.53 -8.99 -17.98
N VAL A 102 -21.49 -9.24 -16.66
CA VAL A 102 -21.11 -8.25 -15.64
C VAL A 102 -19.68 -7.71 -15.90
N ASP A 103 -18.73 -8.58 -16.23
CA ASP A 103 -17.37 -8.18 -16.62
C ASP A 103 -17.33 -7.36 -17.92
N LEU A 104 -18.07 -7.77 -18.96
CA LEU A 104 -18.14 -7.05 -20.23
C LEU A 104 -18.78 -5.66 -20.05
N LEU A 105 -19.85 -5.55 -19.27
CA LEU A 105 -20.48 -4.26 -18.94
C LEU A 105 -19.53 -3.38 -18.13
N SER A 106 -18.77 -3.95 -17.19
CA SER A 106 -17.74 -3.25 -16.41
C SER A 106 -16.63 -2.70 -17.31
N ALA A 107 -16.11 -3.51 -18.23
CA ALA A 107 -15.13 -3.09 -19.21
C ALA A 107 -15.66 -2.00 -20.15
N ASN A 108 -16.94 -2.06 -20.56
CA ASN A 108 -17.55 -1.04 -21.39
C ASN A 108 -17.81 0.27 -20.61
N ALA A 109 -18.10 0.19 -19.31
CA ALA A 109 -18.19 1.36 -18.44
C ALA A 109 -16.80 2.02 -18.28
N LEU A 110 -15.77 1.25 -17.95
CA LEU A 110 -14.38 1.72 -17.87
C LEU A 110 -13.91 2.35 -19.21
N ALA A 111 -14.25 1.73 -20.35
CA ALA A 111 -13.99 2.30 -21.67
C ALA A 111 -14.65 3.66 -21.89
N GLN A 112 -15.90 3.83 -21.45
CA GLN A 112 -16.61 5.12 -21.48
C GLN A 112 -15.94 6.18 -20.58
N VAL A 113 -15.40 5.80 -19.42
CA VAL A 113 -14.60 6.72 -18.59
C VAL A 113 -13.32 7.13 -19.34
N ALA A 114 -12.61 6.20 -19.99
CA ALA A 114 -11.40 6.49 -20.76
C ALA A 114 -11.67 7.37 -22.00
N GLU A 115 -12.77 7.12 -22.72
CA GLU A 115 -13.24 7.93 -23.84
C GLU A 115 -13.59 9.38 -23.44
N SER A 116 -13.93 9.63 -22.17
CA SER A 116 -14.34 10.95 -21.68
C SER A 116 -13.18 11.96 -21.53
N GLY A 117 -11.92 11.52 -21.51
CA GLY A 117 -10.74 12.39 -21.39
C GLY A 117 -10.45 12.94 -19.98
N PHE A 118 -11.42 12.89 -19.06
CA PHE A 118 -11.34 13.44 -17.69
C PHE A 118 -10.22 12.87 -16.80
N ALA A 119 -9.52 11.81 -17.24
CA ALA A 119 -8.31 11.35 -16.58
C ALA A 119 -7.14 12.36 -16.71
N SER A 120 -7.10 13.16 -17.78
CA SER A 120 -5.96 14.02 -18.12
C SER A 120 -6.30 15.49 -18.43
N VAL A 121 -7.58 15.78 -18.71
CA VAL A 121 -8.10 17.13 -18.95
C VAL A 121 -9.48 17.25 -18.30
N THR A 122 -9.62 18.19 -17.37
CA THR A 122 -10.88 18.51 -16.66
C THR A 122 -11.30 19.95 -16.98
N ARG A 123 -12.30 20.50 -16.26
CA ARG A 123 -12.66 21.92 -16.41
C ARG A 123 -11.62 22.86 -15.79
N LEU A 124 -10.83 22.39 -14.82
CA LEU A 124 -9.93 23.21 -13.99
C LEU A 124 -8.45 22.84 -14.13
N PHE A 125 -8.12 21.80 -14.89
CA PHE A 125 -6.75 21.31 -15.07
C PHE A 125 -6.59 20.62 -16.43
N ALA A 126 -5.41 20.74 -17.02
CA ALA A 126 -5.01 19.98 -18.20
C ALA A 126 -3.54 19.59 -18.05
N SER A 127 -3.27 18.28 -18.05
CA SER A 127 -1.91 17.76 -17.91
C SER A 127 -0.99 18.27 -19.03
N PRO A 128 0.27 18.65 -18.75
CA PRO A 128 1.28 18.91 -19.79
C PRO A 128 1.53 17.66 -20.65
N ARG A 129 1.16 16.48 -20.13
CA ARG A 129 1.39 15.15 -20.69
C ARG A 129 0.09 14.50 -21.20
N LYS A 130 -1.00 15.27 -21.36
CA LYS A 130 -2.36 14.80 -21.76
C LYS A 130 -2.44 13.92 -23.01
N ASP A 131 -1.46 14.00 -23.90
CA ASP A 131 -1.40 13.22 -25.13
C ASP A 131 -0.80 11.81 -24.90
N LEU A 132 -0.12 11.60 -23.77
CA LEU A 132 0.45 10.33 -23.32
C LEU A 132 -0.62 9.46 -22.63
N LYS A 133 -1.59 9.00 -23.42
CA LYS A 133 -2.73 8.17 -22.97
C LYS A 133 -2.84 6.85 -23.76
N TRP A 134 -3.43 5.84 -23.14
CA TRP A 134 -3.83 4.61 -23.82
C TRP A 134 -5.22 4.76 -24.44
N SER A 135 -5.54 3.93 -25.45
CA SER A 135 -6.88 3.90 -26.04
C SER A 135 -7.88 3.25 -25.08
N SER A 136 -9.17 3.61 -25.18
CA SER A 136 -10.22 2.96 -24.37
C SER A 136 -10.31 1.45 -24.60
N THR A 137 -10.03 1.00 -25.83
CA THR A 137 -9.89 -0.43 -26.18
C THR A 137 -8.73 -1.09 -25.42
N ALA A 138 -7.58 -0.42 -25.26
CA ALA A 138 -6.45 -0.95 -24.48
C ALA A 138 -6.73 -0.94 -22.97
N ILE A 139 -7.40 0.08 -22.45
CA ILE A 139 -7.86 0.12 -21.05
C ILE A 139 -8.87 -1.01 -20.77
N ALA A 140 -9.84 -1.21 -21.68
CA ALA A 140 -10.82 -2.31 -21.58
C ALA A 140 -10.15 -3.68 -21.69
N ALA A 141 -9.15 -3.84 -22.56
CA ALA A 141 -8.35 -5.07 -22.63
C ALA A 141 -7.60 -5.32 -21.31
N GLY A 142 -6.99 -4.28 -20.73
CA GLY A 142 -6.34 -4.33 -19.43
C GLY A 142 -7.26 -4.88 -18.34
N PHE A 143 -8.51 -4.38 -18.25
CA PHE A 143 -9.50 -4.92 -17.30
C PHE A 143 -9.95 -6.35 -17.64
N LEU A 144 -10.28 -6.62 -18.91
CA LEU A 144 -10.86 -7.90 -19.34
C LEU A 144 -9.90 -9.10 -19.25
N PHE A 145 -8.59 -8.85 -19.37
CA PHE A 145 -7.53 -9.85 -19.27
C PHE A 145 -6.67 -9.70 -18.00
N ASN A 146 -7.06 -8.83 -17.06
CA ASN A 146 -6.48 -8.81 -15.72
C ASN A 146 -6.79 -10.16 -15.02
N PRO A 147 -5.78 -10.91 -14.56
CA PRO A 147 -6.00 -12.22 -13.95
C PRO A 147 -6.90 -12.13 -12.72
N PHE A 148 -6.84 -11.04 -11.94
CA PHE A 148 -7.70 -10.87 -10.77
C PHE A 148 -9.18 -10.71 -11.15
N THR A 149 -9.48 -9.96 -12.22
CA THR A 149 -10.83 -9.83 -12.77
C THR A 149 -11.36 -11.19 -13.25
N VAL A 150 -10.54 -11.94 -14.01
CA VAL A 150 -10.91 -13.26 -14.52
C VAL A 150 -11.16 -14.26 -13.38
N LEU A 151 -10.30 -14.29 -12.35
CA LEU A 151 -10.49 -15.14 -11.17
C LEU A 151 -11.75 -14.75 -10.37
N THR A 152 -12.02 -13.46 -10.20
CA THR A 152 -13.25 -12.94 -9.56
C THR A 152 -14.52 -13.39 -10.30
N CYS A 153 -14.50 -13.29 -11.63
CA CYS A 153 -15.59 -13.73 -12.50
C CYS A 153 -15.85 -15.24 -12.38
N ILE A 154 -14.79 -16.06 -12.43
CA ILE A 154 -14.91 -17.53 -12.35
C ILE A 154 -15.34 -17.99 -10.95
N ALA A 155 -14.86 -17.33 -9.89
CA ALA A 155 -15.32 -17.55 -8.52
C ALA A 155 -16.77 -17.10 -8.28
N ARG A 156 -17.40 -16.39 -9.23
CA ARG A 156 -18.76 -15.81 -9.12
C ARG A 156 -18.90 -14.86 -7.92
N SER A 157 -17.82 -14.17 -7.53
CA SER A 157 -17.82 -13.25 -6.37
C SER A 157 -18.69 -12.03 -6.64
N THR A 158 -19.57 -11.67 -5.69
CA THR A 158 -20.53 -10.55 -5.87
C THR A 158 -19.88 -9.18 -5.92
N SER A 159 -18.59 -9.07 -5.55
CA SER A 159 -17.76 -7.88 -5.80
C SER A 159 -17.78 -7.44 -7.27
N ALA A 160 -17.96 -8.37 -8.22
CA ALA A 160 -18.11 -8.04 -9.64
C ALA A 160 -19.30 -7.10 -9.91
N LEU A 161 -20.42 -7.27 -9.20
CA LEU A 161 -21.58 -6.38 -9.29
C LEU A 161 -21.29 -5.01 -8.69
N THR A 162 -20.66 -4.96 -7.51
CA THR A 162 -20.21 -3.70 -6.91
C THR A 162 -19.27 -2.93 -7.85
N ASN A 163 -18.29 -3.61 -8.44
CA ASN A 163 -17.35 -3.03 -9.40
C ASN A 163 -18.05 -2.50 -10.66
N LEU A 164 -19.01 -3.24 -11.22
CA LEU A 164 -19.85 -2.79 -12.33
C LEU A 164 -20.57 -1.47 -12.00
N PHE A 165 -21.18 -1.38 -10.83
CA PHE A 165 -21.91 -0.17 -10.43
C PHE A 165 -20.99 1.01 -10.09
N ILE A 166 -19.80 0.78 -9.53
CA ILE A 166 -18.76 1.82 -9.37
C ILE A 166 -18.30 2.37 -10.72
N LEU A 167 -17.92 1.49 -11.66
CA LEU A 167 -17.46 1.89 -12.99
C LEU A 167 -18.57 2.57 -13.80
N THR A 168 -19.82 2.13 -13.64
CA THR A 168 -20.98 2.78 -14.24
C THR A 168 -21.23 4.16 -13.62
N ALA A 169 -21.10 4.32 -12.29
CA ALA A 169 -21.18 5.62 -11.65
C ALA A 169 -20.09 6.59 -12.17
N MET A 170 -18.84 6.14 -12.29
CA MET A 170 -17.75 6.91 -12.90
C MET A 170 -18.07 7.32 -14.35
N ALA A 171 -18.58 6.39 -15.17
CA ALA A 171 -18.94 6.65 -16.57
C ALA A 171 -20.11 7.64 -16.69
N LYS A 172 -21.13 7.52 -15.82
CA LYS A 172 -22.29 8.41 -15.86
C LYS A 172 -22.01 9.77 -15.24
N ALA A 173 -21.09 9.86 -14.28
CA ALA A 173 -20.52 11.13 -13.82
C ALA A 173 -19.79 11.86 -14.97
N SER A 174 -18.84 11.21 -15.64
CA SER A 174 -18.10 11.81 -16.76
C SER A 174 -18.98 12.17 -17.96
N GLN A 175 -20.13 11.52 -18.11
CA GLN A 175 -21.14 11.85 -19.13
C GLN A 175 -22.09 13.00 -18.73
N GLY A 176 -22.11 13.44 -17.47
CA GLY A 176 -23.09 14.42 -16.97
C GLY A 176 -24.50 13.83 -16.73
N ALA A 177 -24.63 12.51 -16.65
CA ALA A 177 -25.90 11.78 -16.66
C ALA A 177 -26.45 11.54 -15.24
N SER A 178 -26.91 12.61 -14.59
CA SER A 178 -27.33 12.68 -13.18
C SER A 178 -28.13 11.49 -12.65
N PHE A 179 -29.26 11.13 -13.28
CA PHE A 179 -30.15 10.08 -12.77
C PHE A 179 -29.43 8.71 -12.71
N THR A 180 -28.80 8.32 -13.81
CA THR A 180 -28.05 7.06 -13.88
C THR A 180 -26.79 7.06 -13.02
N PHE A 181 -26.16 8.22 -12.78
CA PHE A 181 -25.07 8.36 -11.81
C PHE A 181 -25.56 8.12 -10.37
N ILE A 182 -26.65 8.77 -9.96
CA ILE A 182 -27.27 8.61 -8.64
C ILE A 182 -27.64 7.14 -8.41
N LEU A 183 -28.37 6.53 -9.36
CA LEU A 183 -28.82 5.14 -9.26
C LEU A 183 -27.64 4.16 -9.19
N SER A 184 -26.60 4.34 -10.01
CA SER A 184 -25.42 3.46 -9.99
C SER A 184 -24.63 3.59 -8.70
N THR A 185 -24.46 4.81 -8.18
CA THR A 185 -23.76 5.05 -6.91
C THR A 185 -24.56 4.47 -5.74
N ALA A 186 -25.90 4.55 -5.79
CA ALA A 186 -26.78 3.96 -4.78
C ALA A 186 -26.67 2.42 -4.76
N PHE A 187 -26.74 1.75 -5.92
CA PHE A 187 -26.51 0.29 -6.00
C PHE A 187 -25.11 -0.11 -5.54
N ALA A 188 -24.06 0.63 -5.92
CA ALA A 188 -22.70 0.37 -5.44
C ALA A 188 -22.61 0.47 -3.91
N SER A 189 -23.22 1.51 -3.31
CA SER A 189 -23.25 1.78 -1.87
C SER A 189 -24.18 0.85 -1.07
N TYR A 190 -25.07 0.13 -1.76
CA TYR A 190 -26.01 -0.85 -1.22
C TYR A 190 -25.40 -2.26 -1.22
N PHE A 191 -24.67 -2.67 -2.27
CA PHE A 191 -23.98 -3.96 -2.28
C PHE A 191 -22.69 -3.98 -1.40
N SER A 192 -22.05 -2.83 -1.23
CA SER A 192 -20.94 -2.62 -0.29
C SER A 192 -21.03 -1.21 0.27
N MET A 193 -20.69 -0.98 1.53
CA MET A 193 -20.88 0.32 2.17
C MET A 193 -19.89 1.39 1.65
N HIS A 194 -18.63 1.03 1.43
CA HIS A 194 -17.53 1.96 1.15
C HIS A 194 -17.69 2.87 -0.09
N PRO A 195 -18.27 2.41 -1.21
CA PRO A 195 -18.57 3.24 -2.38
C PRO A 195 -19.37 4.52 -2.11
N ILE A 196 -20.04 4.65 -0.96
CA ILE A 196 -20.65 5.92 -0.52
C ILE A 196 -19.63 7.07 -0.49
N LEU A 197 -18.37 6.77 -0.16
CA LEU A 197 -17.26 7.72 -0.12
C LEU A 197 -16.78 8.16 -1.52
N LEU A 198 -17.22 7.51 -2.60
CA LEU A 198 -17.00 7.97 -3.97
C LEU A 198 -18.00 9.06 -4.39
N PHE A 199 -19.12 9.22 -3.70
CA PHE A 199 -20.16 10.18 -4.09
C PHE A 199 -19.65 11.63 -4.17
N PRO A 200 -18.89 12.18 -3.19
CA PRO A 200 -18.40 13.55 -3.28
C PRO A 200 -17.48 13.85 -4.48
N PRO A 201 -16.38 13.12 -4.75
CA PRO A 201 -15.55 13.39 -5.92
C PRO A 201 -16.28 13.11 -7.24
N LEU A 202 -17.14 12.08 -7.31
CA LEU A 202 -17.93 11.83 -8.54
C LEU A 202 -19.03 12.87 -8.77
N MET A 203 -19.55 13.51 -7.72
CA MET A 203 -20.44 14.67 -7.85
C MET A 203 -19.69 15.90 -8.42
N VAL A 204 -18.42 16.11 -8.04
CA VAL A 204 -17.58 17.16 -8.66
C VAL A 204 -17.31 16.85 -10.13
N LEU A 205 -16.99 15.59 -10.47
CA LEU A 205 -16.83 15.15 -11.87
C LEU A 205 -18.12 15.36 -12.69
N LEU A 206 -19.29 15.04 -12.11
CA LEU A 206 -20.60 15.27 -12.73
C LEU A 206 -20.90 16.77 -12.93
N TYR A 207 -20.52 17.62 -11.97
CA TYR A 207 -20.66 19.07 -12.07
C TYR A 207 -19.80 19.63 -13.22
N ASP A 208 -18.54 19.23 -13.29
CA ASP A 208 -17.63 19.61 -14.38
C ASP A 208 -18.15 19.13 -15.74
N ALA A 209 -18.57 17.86 -15.85
CA ALA A 209 -19.12 17.30 -17.08
C ALA A 209 -20.41 17.98 -17.56
N LYS A 210 -21.29 18.42 -16.63
CA LYS A 210 -22.47 19.23 -16.98
C LYS A 210 -22.10 20.66 -17.34
N THR A 211 -21.14 21.26 -16.64
CA THR A 211 -20.70 22.64 -16.90
C THR A 211 -20.02 22.77 -18.26
N LEU A 212 -19.21 21.79 -18.68
CA LEU A 212 -18.56 21.75 -20.00
C LEU A 212 -19.54 21.48 -21.16
N LYS A 213 -20.75 20.98 -20.88
CA LYS A 213 -21.79 20.70 -21.90
C LYS A 213 -22.89 21.76 -21.98
N SER A 214 -22.96 22.66 -20.99
CA SER A 214 -23.99 23.71 -20.91
C SER A 214 -23.40 25.07 -21.27
N LYS A 215 -24.21 25.96 -21.85
CA LYS A 215 -23.83 27.37 -22.03
C LYS A 215 -23.77 28.14 -20.70
N THR A 216 -24.48 27.65 -19.68
CA THR A 216 -24.56 28.28 -18.35
C THR A 216 -24.26 27.23 -17.29
N ALA A 217 -23.33 27.53 -16.37
CA ALA A 217 -23.01 26.65 -15.26
C ALA A 217 -24.21 26.47 -14.32
N PRO A 218 -24.52 25.25 -13.83
CA PRO A 218 -25.59 25.05 -12.88
C PRO A 218 -25.24 25.68 -11.51
N ASN A 219 -26.26 26.20 -10.81
CA ASN A 219 -26.10 26.73 -9.46
C ASN A 219 -25.56 25.65 -8.51
N VAL A 220 -24.42 25.91 -7.88
CA VAL A 220 -23.68 24.92 -7.06
C VAL A 220 -24.54 24.39 -5.90
N THR A 221 -25.19 25.28 -5.15
CA THR A 221 -26.01 24.89 -3.99
C THR A 221 -27.18 24.01 -4.39
N SER A 222 -27.95 24.42 -5.41
CA SER A 222 -29.07 23.63 -5.95
C SER A 222 -28.61 22.31 -6.56
N PHE A 223 -27.43 22.28 -7.19
CA PHE A 223 -26.84 21.05 -7.72
C PHE A 223 -26.51 20.08 -6.59
N ILE A 224 -25.81 20.52 -5.53
CA ILE A 224 -25.43 19.68 -4.40
C ILE A 224 -26.68 19.15 -3.68
N THR A 225 -27.66 20.01 -3.37
CA THR A 225 -28.88 19.56 -2.66
C THR A 225 -29.69 18.57 -3.49
N THR A 226 -29.92 18.84 -4.77
CA THR A 226 -30.71 17.93 -5.64
C THR A 226 -30.05 16.56 -5.80
N HIS A 227 -28.73 16.49 -5.99
CA HIS A 227 -28.05 15.19 -6.15
C HIS A 227 -27.92 14.45 -4.81
N THR A 228 -27.68 15.16 -3.70
CA THR A 228 -27.59 14.54 -2.36
C THR A 228 -28.94 14.00 -1.91
N LEU A 229 -30.03 14.75 -2.10
CA LEU A 229 -31.39 14.29 -1.81
C LEU A 229 -31.80 13.12 -2.73
N GLY A 230 -31.45 13.18 -4.02
CA GLY A 230 -31.70 12.08 -4.96
C GLY A 230 -30.93 10.80 -4.59
N PHE A 231 -29.70 10.93 -4.09
CA PHE A 231 -28.87 9.81 -3.63
C PHE A 231 -29.37 9.21 -2.31
N ALA A 232 -29.71 10.05 -1.32
CA ALA A 232 -30.34 9.62 -0.08
C ALA A 232 -31.70 8.93 -0.35
N GLY A 233 -32.52 9.48 -1.24
CA GLY A 233 -33.79 8.88 -1.67
C GLY A 233 -33.61 7.56 -2.42
N ALA A 234 -32.58 7.43 -3.27
CA ALA A 234 -32.28 6.18 -3.97
C ALA A 234 -31.80 5.07 -3.02
N ILE A 235 -30.90 5.37 -2.07
CA ILE A 235 -30.51 4.42 -1.02
C ILE A 235 -31.69 4.08 -0.12
N GLY A 236 -32.48 5.07 0.31
CA GLY A 236 -33.69 4.87 1.10
C GLY A 236 -34.70 3.95 0.40
N ALA A 237 -34.92 4.12 -0.91
CA ALA A 237 -35.78 3.24 -1.70
C ALA A 237 -35.24 1.80 -1.79
N LEU A 238 -33.92 1.62 -1.95
CA LEU A 238 -33.30 0.29 -1.96
C LEU A 238 -33.40 -0.40 -0.58
N LEU A 239 -33.19 0.33 0.51
CA LEU A 239 -33.30 -0.20 1.88
C LEU A 239 -34.75 -0.50 2.27
N THR A 240 -35.70 0.40 2.02
CA THR A 240 -37.13 0.15 2.28
C THR A 240 -37.68 -0.96 1.38
N GLY A 241 -37.30 -1.01 0.11
CA GLY A 241 -37.65 -2.13 -0.78
C GLY A 241 -37.05 -3.47 -0.33
N SER A 242 -35.90 -3.43 0.34
CA SER A 242 -35.31 -4.61 0.98
C SER A 242 -36.05 -5.03 2.26
N ALA A 243 -36.49 -4.08 3.08
CA ALA A 243 -37.28 -4.36 4.27
C ALA A 243 -38.65 -4.97 3.90
N LEU A 244 -39.33 -4.41 2.89
CA LEU A 244 -40.58 -4.95 2.35
C LEU A 244 -40.43 -6.34 1.69
N LEU A 245 -39.24 -6.70 1.23
CA LEU A 245 -38.94 -8.00 0.64
C LEU A 245 -38.66 -9.09 1.71
N MET A 246 -38.13 -8.68 2.86
CA MET A 246 -37.74 -9.57 3.97
C MET A 246 -38.72 -9.57 5.14
N ASP A 247 -39.76 -8.71 5.09
CA ASP A 247 -40.68 -8.33 6.18
C ASP A 247 -39.98 -7.90 7.49
N SER A 248 -38.71 -7.50 7.41
CA SER A 248 -37.90 -7.06 8.55
C SER A 248 -36.73 -6.15 8.14
N TRP A 249 -36.22 -5.39 9.11
CA TRP A 249 -35.00 -4.58 9.00
C TRP A 249 -33.72 -5.31 9.48
N ASP A 250 -33.81 -6.54 9.98
CA ASP A 250 -32.67 -7.28 10.56
C ASP A 250 -31.50 -7.47 9.59
N PHE A 251 -31.79 -7.49 8.28
CA PHE A 251 -30.78 -7.50 7.22
C PHE A 251 -29.79 -6.34 7.32
N LEU A 252 -30.16 -5.21 7.94
CA LEU A 252 -29.24 -4.09 8.18
C LEU A 252 -28.07 -4.50 9.07
N SER A 253 -28.36 -5.21 10.16
CA SER A 253 -27.34 -5.73 11.08
C SER A 253 -26.52 -6.82 10.38
N ALA A 254 -27.19 -7.80 9.77
CA ALA A 254 -26.51 -8.94 9.14
C ALA A 254 -25.72 -8.58 7.87
N THR A 255 -26.07 -7.51 7.14
CA THR A 255 -25.38 -7.08 5.90
C THR A 255 -24.36 -5.96 6.13
N TYR A 256 -24.70 -4.94 6.94
CA TYR A 256 -23.86 -3.75 7.15
C TYR A 256 -23.26 -3.71 8.55
N GLY A 257 -24.00 -4.15 9.59
CA GLY A 257 -23.46 -4.32 10.95
C GLY A 257 -22.28 -5.30 10.97
N VAL A 258 -22.38 -6.43 10.28
CA VAL A 258 -21.26 -7.40 10.10
C VAL A 258 -20.05 -6.79 9.38
N ARG A 259 -20.24 -5.76 8.55
CA ARG A 259 -19.15 -4.98 7.94
C ARG A 259 -18.52 -4.04 8.98
N LEU A 260 -19.33 -3.27 9.69
CA LEU A 260 -18.91 -2.30 10.70
C LEU A 260 -18.22 -2.91 11.92
N LEU A 261 -18.73 -4.03 12.44
CA LEU A 261 -18.33 -4.65 13.71
C LEU A 261 -17.32 -5.80 13.57
N LEU A 262 -17.05 -6.24 12.33
CA LEU A 262 -16.13 -7.33 11.99
C LEU A 262 -16.29 -8.59 12.88
N PRO A 263 -17.49 -9.19 13.06
CA PRO A 263 -17.65 -10.35 13.92
C PRO A 263 -17.09 -11.64 13.28
N ASP A 264 -17.01 -11.69 11.94
CA ASP A 264 -16.38 -12.77 11.20
C ASP A 264 -14.91 -12.41 10.94
N LEU A 265 -13.99 -13.18 11.51
CA LEU A 265 -12.54 -12.99 11.38
C LEU A 265 -11.91 -13.94 10.35
N THR A 266 -12.71 -14.49 9.42
CA THR A 266 -12.21 -15.34 8.32
C THR A 266 -11.06 -14.64 7.58
N PRO A 267 -9.90 -15.31 7.41
CA PRO A 267 -8.76 -14.75 6.70
C PRO A 267 -9.11 -14.22 5.31
N ASN A 268 -8.44 -13.16 4.89
CA ASN A 268 -8.59 -12.53 3.58
C ASN A 268 -7.32 -11.71 3.24
N VAL A 269 -7.28 -11.01 2.11
CA VAL A 269 -6.09 -10.20 1.72
C VAL A 269 -5.95 -8.88 2.48
N GLY A 270 -6.91 -8.55 3.36
CA GLY A 270 -6.93 -7.30 4.13
C GLY A 270 -6.08 -7.31 5.39
N LEU A 271 -6.01 -6.12 6.00
CA LEU A 271 -5.25 -5.85 7.23
C LEU A 271 -6.00 -6.22 8.52
N TRP A 272 -7.32 -6.29 8.48
CA TRP A 272 -8.15 -6.29 9.70
C TRP A 272 -8.18 -7.65 10.41
N TRP A 273 -8.38 -8.75 9.67
CA TRP A 273 -8.72 -10.06 10.27
C TRP A 273 -7.70 -10.52 11.33
N TYR A 274 -6.41 -10.55 11.00
CA TYR A 274 -5.37 -10.98 11.93
C TYR A 274 -5.20 -9.99 13.10
N PHE A 275 -5.24 -8.68 12.80
CA PHE A 275 -5.11 -7.63 13.81
C PHE A 275 -6.23 -7.70 14.87
N PHE A 276 -7.46 -8.05 14.47
CA PHE A 276 -8.59 -8.23 15.38
C PHE A 276 -8.71 -9.64 15.99
N ILE A 277 -7.91 -10.61 15.56
CA ILE A 277 -7.71 -11.90 16.27
C ILE A 277 -6.79 -11.69 17.48
N GLU A 278 -5.70 -10.93 17.31
CA GLU A 278 -4.71 -10.64 18.36
C GLU A 278 -5.14 -9.50 19.33
N MET A 279 -6.33 -8.93 19.14
CA MET A 279 -6.79 -7.75 19.89
C MET A 279 -7.57 -8.15 21.14
N PHE A 280 -7.16 -7.64 22.31
CA PHE A 280 -7.95 -7.76 23.54
C PHE A 280 -9.30 -7.05 23.40
N ASP A 281 -10.39 -7.72 23.81
CA ASP A 281 -11.77 -7.23 23.67
C ASP A 281 -11.97 -5.80 24.19
N SER A 282 -11.34 -5.44 25.31
CA SER A 282 -11.42 -4.11 25.94
C SER A 282 -10.94 -2.95 25.04
N PHE A 283 -10.18 -3.22 23.98
CA PHE A 283 -9.73 -2.22 23.00
C PHE A 283 -10.40 -2.40 21.62
N ARG A 284 -11.21 -3.44 21.43
CA ARG A 284 -11.78 -3.83 20.14
C ARG A 284 -12.62 -2.72 19.50
N GLU A 285 -13.54 -2.12 20.26
CA GLU A 285 -14.38 -1.01 19.79
C GLU A 285 -13.56 0.24 19.42
N PHE A 286 -12.55 0.57 20.23
CA PHE A 286 -11.65 1.69 19.97
C PHE A 286 -10.89 1.49 18.64
N PHE A 287 -10.31 0.31 18.42
CA PHE A 287 -9.58 0.04 17.18
C PHE A 287 -10.50 -0.08 15.96
N LEU A 288 -11.72 -0.60 16.08
CA LEU A 288 -12.72 -0.52 15.01
C LEU A 288 -12.95 0.95 14.62
N GLY A 289 -13.16 1.83 15.61
CA GLY A 289 -13.30 3.28 15.39
C GLY A 289 -12.08 3.90 14.70
N VAL A 290 -10.86 3.56 15.11
CA VAL A 290 -9.60 4.04 14.51
C VAL A 290 -9.45 3.58 13.05
N PHE A 291 -9.70 2.30 12.76
CA PHE A 291 -9.56 1.76 11.40
C PHE A 291 -10.63 2.34 10.45
N TRP A 292 -11.87 2.47 10.91
CA TRP A 292 -12.94 3.16 10.15
C TRP A 292 -12.61 4.64 9.90
N LEU A 293 -12.16 5.37 10.92
CA LEU A 293 -11.76 6.77 10.78
C LEU A 293 -10.60 6.92 9.79
N HIS A 294 -9.61 6.03 9.83
CA HIS A 294 -8.49 6.03 8.91
C HIS A 294 -8.97 5.86 7.46
N ALA A 295 -9.73 4.79 7.17
CA ALA A 295 -10.28 4.53 5.83
C ALA A 295 -11.17 5.68 5.31
N ALA A 296 -11.99 6.28 6.18
CA ALA A 296 -12.87 7.40 5.81
C ALA A 296 -12.13 8.73 5.59
N SER A 297 -11.05 9.01 6.34
CA SER A 297 -10.35 10.30 6.34
C SER A 297 -9.75 10.71 4.98
N TYR A 298 -9.42 9.74 4.14
CA TYR A 298 -8.88 9.98 2.79
C TYR A 298 -9.91 10.70 1.88
N MET A 299 -11.21 10.44 2.05
CA MET A 299 -12.24 11.02 1.19
C MET A 299 -12.26 12.55 1.21
N PRO A 300 -12.44 13.24 2.37
CA PRO A 300 -12.44 14.70 2.39
C PRO A 300 -11.06 15.27 2.05
N GLY A 301 -9.97 14.67 2.56
CA GLY A 301 -8.60 15.16 2.32
C GLY A 301 -8.23 15.18 0.84
N LEU A 302 -8.44 14.06 0.13
CA LEU A 302 -8.17 13.97 -1.30
C LEU A 302 -9.15 14.80 -2.13
N THR A 303 -10.45 14.79 -1.80
CA THR A 303 -11.46 15.56 -2.56
C THR A 303 -11.23 17.06 -2.47
N ILE A 304 -10.77 17.58 -1.31
CA ILE A 304 -10.42 19.00 -1.16
C ILE A 304 -9.10 19.31 -1.86
N ARG A 305 -8.03 18.55 -1.61
CA ARG A 305 -6.71 18.84 -2.19
C ARG A 305 -6.69 18.71 -3.71
N LEU A 306 -7.28 17.64 -4.26
CA LEU A 306 -7.22 17.31 -5.69
C LEU A 306 -8.56 17.55 -6.40
N HIS A 307 -9.34 18.55 -5.95
CA HIS A 307 -10.64 18.92 -6.54
C HIS A 307 -10.57 19.26 -8.04
N LYS A 308 -9.39 19.64 -8.56
CA LYS A 308 -9.13 19.87 -9.99
C LYS A 308 -9.15 18.57 -10.81
N GLN A 309 -8.93 17.42 -10.18
CA GLN A 309 -8.78 16.10 -10.78
C GLN A 309 -9.73 15.05 -10.12
N PRO A 310 -11.05 15.29 -10.11
CA PRO A 310 -12.00 14.50 -9.31
C PRO A 310 -12.05 13.01 -9.69
N LEU A 311 -11.79 12.66 -10.95
CA LEU A 311 -11.70 11.26 -11.38
C LEU A 311 -10.47 10.55 -10.81
N PHE A 312 -9.34 11.27 -10.66
CA PHE A 312 -8.14 10.72 -10.02
C PHE A 312 -8.35 10.50 -8.52
N VAL A 313 -9.08 11.39 -7.84
CA VAL A 313 -9.52 11.18 -6.44
C VAL A 313 -10.36 9.90 -6.32
N ALA A 314 -11.33 9.69 -7.21
CA ALA A 314 -12.16 8.49 -7.19
C ALA A 314 -11.33 7.21 -7.47
N CYS A 315 -10.34 7.26 -8.35
CA CYS A 315 -9.36 6.19 -8.54
C CYS A 315 -8.56 5.92 -7.25
N CYS A 316 -7.99 6.96 -6.63
CA CYS A 316 -7.24 6.82 -5.38
C CYS A 316 -8.08 6.19 -4.26
N LEU A 317 -9.35 6.56 -4.15
CA LEU A 317 -10.25 5.98 -3.15
C LEU A 317 -10.54 4.49 -3.39
N THR A 318 -10.61 4.00 -4.64
CA THR A 318 -10.67 2.55 -4.88
C THR A 318 -9.41 1.82 -4.39
N GLY A 319 -8.24 2.46 -4.48
CA GLY A 319 -6.99 1.95 -3.87
C GLY A 319 -7.03 1.94 -2.35
N VAL A 320 -7.51 3.04 -1.73
CA VAL A 320 -7.77 3.11 -0.28
C VAL A 320 -8.71 1.98 0.16
N PHE A 321 -9.76 1.68 -0.61
CA PHE A 321 -10.69 0.60 -0.26
C PHE A 321 -10.03 -0.79 -0.34
N ALA A 322 -9.21 -1.05 -1.36
CA ALA A 322 -8.50 -2.31 -1.52
C ALA A 322 -7.45 -2.59 -0.41
N ILE A 323 -6.99 -1.55 0.29
CA ILE A 323 -5.99 -1.64 1.37
C ILE A 323 -6.65 -1.65 2.76
N PHE A 324 -7.57 -0.71 3.02
CA PHE A 324 -7.98 -0.34 4.38
C PHE A 324 -9.39 -0.77 4.79
N THR A 325 -10.10 -1.58 3.99
CA THR A 325 -11.44 -2.09 4.35
C THR A 325 -11.36 -3.41 5.14
N PRO A 326 -12.44 -3.82 5.84
CA PRO A 326 -12.45 -5.04 6.66
C PRO A 326 -12.37 -6.37 5.87
N TYR A 327 -12.98 -6.44 4.68
CA TYR A 327 -13.08 -7.69 3.89
C TYR A 327 -12.70 -7.50 2.39
N PRO A 328 -11.54 -6.91 2.07
CA PRO A 328 -11.11 -6.71 0.69
C PRO A 328 -10.76 -8.06 0.05
N SER A 329 -10.86 -8.09 -1.28
CA SER A 329 -10.58 -9.23 -2.13
C SER A 329 -9.66 -8.79 -3.28
N ILE A 330 -9.16 -9.76 -4.07
CA ILE A 330 -8.48 -9.43 -5.33
C ILE A 330 -9.38 -8.66 -6.31
N ALA A 331 -10.72 -8.67 -6.15
CA ALA A 331 -11.64 -7.89 -6.98
C ALA A 331 -11.54 -6.37 -6.73
N ASP A 332 -11.28 -5.96 -5.49
CA ASP A 332 -11.12 -4.56 -5.10
C ASP A 332 -9.79 -4.01 -5.65
N ALA A 333 -8.72 -4.82 -5.54
CA ALA A 333 -7.44 -4.54 -6.19
C ALA A 333 -7.55 -4.58 -7.73
N ALA A 334 -8.34 -5.48 -8.31
CA ALA A 334 -8.58 -5.54 -9.76
C ALA A 334 -9.21 -4.25 -10.29
N LEU A 335 -10.19 -3.70 -9.57
CA LEU A 335 -10.80 -2.41 -9.88
C LEU A 335 -9.76 -1.28 -9.87
N TYR A 336 -9.01 -1.14 -8.77
CA TYR A 336 -8.00 -0.09 -8.63
C TYR A 336 -6.89 -0.20 -9.69
N LEU A 337 -6.30 -1.39 -9.86
CA LEU A 337 -5.23 -1.65 -10.82
C LEU A 337 -5.68 -1.53 -12.29
N SER A 338 -6.98 -1.58 -12.56
CA SER A 338 -7.53 -1.31 -13.91
C SER A 338 -7.82 0.18 -14.15
N LEU A 339 -8.01 0.97 -13.09
CA LEU A 339 -8.20 2.42 -13.15
C LEU A 339 -6.86 3.18 -13.27
N VAL A 340 -5.80 2.76 -12.57
CA VAL A 340 -4.45 3.36 -12.65
C VAL A 340 -3.92 3.53 -14.09
N PRO A 341 -4.03 2.55 -15.00
CA PRO A 341 -3.77 2.68 -16.44
C PRO A 341 -4.34 3.90 -17.15
N MET A 342 -5.47 4.44 -16.70
CA MET A 342 -6.08 5.64 -17.30
C MET A 342 -5.21 6.88 -17.13
N PHE A 343 -4.38 6.90 -16.09
CA PHE A 343 -3.48 8.00 -15.73
C PHE A 343 -2.08 7.78 -16.29
N ARG A 344 -1.96 7.17 -17.47
CA ARG A 344 -0.69 6.89 -18.17
C ARG A 344 0.23 8.11 -18.35
N HIS A 345 -0.31 9.32 -18.33
CA HIS A 345 0.43 10.57 -18.37
C HIS A 345 1.23 10.85 -17.08
N LEU A 346 0.83 10.28 -15.94
CA LEU A 346 1.54 10.34 -14.66
C LEU A 346 2.69 9.32 -14.55
N PHE A 347 2.66 8.24 -15.32
CA PHE A 347 3.65 7.15 -15.20
C PHE A 347 5.13 7.62 -15.35
N PRO A 348 5.50 8.62 -16.17
CA PRO A 348 6.87 9.16 -16.21
C PRO A 348 7.29 9.99 -14.98
N LEU A 349 6.36 10.29 -14.06
CA LEU A 349 6.62 10.99 -12.80
C LEU A 349 6.65 10.03 -11.59
N MET A 350 6.14 8.81 -11.77
CA MET A 350 6.22 7.73 -10.79
C MET A 350 7.67 7.21 -10.68
N ARG A 351 8.08 6.88 -9.45
CA ARG A 351 9.47 6.55 -9.09
C ARG A 351 9.66 5.08 -8.72
N TYR A 352 8.62 4.44 -8.20
CA TYR A 352 8.69 3.14 -7.56
C TYR A 352 7.95 2.05 -8.33
N THR A 353 7.55 2.32 -9.58
CA THR A 353 6.73 1.42 -10.42
C THR A 353 7.29 -0.02 -10.49
N PHE A 354 8.61 -0.19 -10.65
CA PHE A 354 9.22 -1.52 -10.66
C PHE A 354 9.03 -2.26 -9.33
N LEU A 355 9.37 -1.63 -8.20
CA LEU A 355 9.19 -2.19 -6.86
C LEU A 355 7.72 -2.52 -6.60
N ALA A 356 6.82 -1.62 -6.96
CA ALA A 356 5.39 -1.78 -6.75
C ALA A 356 4.82 -2.96 -7.55
N SER A 357 5.11 -3.04 -8.87
CA SER A 357 4.70 -4.17 -9.71
C SER A 357 5.34 -5.49 -9.28
N ALA A 358 6.62 -5.49 -8.89
CA ALA A 358 7.30 -6.67 -8.37
C ALA A 358 6.65 -7.18 -7.07
N SER A 359 6.31 -6.29 -6.13
CA SER A 359 5.62 -6.66 -4.88
C SER A 359 4.24 -7.27 -5.12
N ILE A 360 3.46 -6.74 -6.07
CA ILE A 360 2.15 -7.31 -6.43
C ILE A 360 2.31 -8.69 -7.08
N LEU A 361 3.29 -8.89 -7.96
CA LEU A 361 3.55 -10.21 -8.56
C LEU A 361 4.02 -11.23 -7.51
N TYR A 362 5.01 -10.86 -6.69
CA TYR A 362 5.57 -11.68 -5.60
C TYR A 362 4.48 -12.17 -4.64
N THR A 363 3.60 -11.27 -4.20
CA THR A 363 2.47 -11.58 -3.30
C THR A 363 1.38 -12.40 -3.98
N SER A 364 1.12 -12.19 -5.27
CA SER A 364 0.15 -13.00 -6.04
C SER A 364 0.56 -14.47 -6.17
N PHE A 365 1.86 -14.76 -6.26
CA PHE A 365 2.36 -16.14 -6.31
C PHE A 365 2.49 -16.77 -4.91
N LEU A 366 2.98 -16.04 -3.91
CA LEU A 366 3.22 -16.61 -2.57
C LEU A 366 1.99 -16.63 -1.65
N GLY A 367 1.03 -15.71 -1.81
CA GLY A 367 -0.19 -15.68 -1.01
C GLY A 367 -0.93 -17.04 -0.98
N PRO A 368 -1.30 -17.58 -2.16
CA PRO A 368 -1.98 -18.87 -2.25
C PRO A 368 -1.16 -20.06 -1.77
N ALA A 369 0.18 -19.95 -1.77
CA ALA A 369 1.10 -20.97 -1.28
C ALA A 369 1.24 -20.92 0.25
N PHE A 370 1.41 -19.74 0.85
CA PHE A 370 1.48 -19.58 2.31
C PHE A 370 0.14 -19.90 2.98
N TYR A 371 -0.99 -19.57 2.34
CA TYR A 371 -2.30 -20.05 2.79
C TYR A 371 -2.38 -21.58 2.80
N HIS A 372 -1.87 -22.24 1.74
CA HIS A 372 -1.86 -23.70 1.66
C HIS A 372 -0.92 -24.36 2.69
N LEU A 373 0.28 -23.80 2.89
CA LEU A 373 1.23 -24.29 3.89
C LEU A 373 0.65 -24.21 5.31
N TRP A 374 -0.16 -23.20 5.59
CA TRP A 374 -0.87 -23.05 6.86
C TRP A 374 -2.07 -24.01 6.98
N ILE A 375 -3.06 -23.90 6.08
CA ILE A 375 -4.37 -24.55 6.24
C ILE A 375 -4.38 -26.02 5.84
N TYR A 376 -3.62 -26.42 4.82
CA TYR A 376 -3.69 -27.78 4.26
C TYR A 376 -2.45 -28.64 4.56
N ALA A 377 -1.25 -28.05 4.59
CA ALA A 377 -0.02 -28.79 4.88
C ALA A 377 0.37 -28.80 6.37
N GLY A 378 -0.21 -27.93 7.21
CA GLY A 378 0.10 -27.80 8.64
C GLY A 378 1.54 -27.36 8.96
N SER A 379 2.35 -27.04 7.95
CA SER A 379 3.77 -26.71 8.07
C SER A 379 4.05 -25.20 8.17
N GLY A 380 3.02 -24.37 8.11
CA GLY A 380 3.10 -22.92 8.26
C GLY A 380 2.17 -22.40 9.36
N ASN A 381 2.56 -21.29 10.01
CA ASN A 381 1.68 -20.54 10.91
C ASN A 381 0.90 -19.48 10.10
N ALA A 382 -0.29 -19.11 10.56
CA ALA A 382 -1.09 -17.96 10.12
C ALA A 382 -0.26 -16.69 9.87
N ASN A 383 0.75 -16.45 10.72
CA ASN A 383 1.72 -15.37 10.60
C ASN A 383 2.39 -15.28 9.21
N PHE A 384 2.66 -16.40 8.52
CA PHE A 384 3.22 -16.34 7.17
C PHE A 384 2.20 -15.82 6.14
N PHE A 385 0.94 -16.25 6.24
CA PHE A 385 -0.11 -15.73 5.37
C PHE A 385 -0.39 -14.25 5.65
N TYR A 386 -0.44 -13.83 6.92
CA TYR A 386 -0.60 -12.40 7.25
C TYR A 386 0.62 -11.56 6.82
N ALA A 387 1.85 -12.07 6.96
CA ALA A 387 3.04 -11.37 6.50
C ALA A 387 3.01 -11.09 4.98
N ILE A 388 2.50 -12.02 4.16
CA ILE A 388 2.38 -11.78 2.71
C ILE A 388 1.18 -10.88 2.35
N THR A 389 0.09 -10.85 3.15
CA THR A 389 -0.97 -9.84 2.95
C THR A 389 -0.54 -8.42 3.39
N LEU A 390 0.36 -8.29 4.37
CA LEU A 390 1.03 -7.03 4.69
C LEU A 390 1.88 -6.54 3.50
N VAL A 391 2.64 -7.42 2.84
CA VAL A 391 3.41 -7.06 1.63
C VAL A 391 2.51 -6.72 0.43
N TRP A 392 1.34 -7.37 0.30
CA TRP A 392 0.32 -7.04 -0.72
C TRP A 392 -0.23 -5.63 -0.51
N SER A 393 -0.68 -5.33 0.71
CA SER A 393 -1.16 -4.01 1.12
C SER A 393 -0.08 -2.93 1.00
N LEU A 394 1.19 -3.26 1.30
CA LEU A 394 2.33 -2.37 1.04
C LEU A 394 2.54 -2.12 -0.46
N GLY A 395 2.46 -3.16 -1.30
CA GLY A 395 2.55 -3.03 -2.76
C GLY A 395 1.49 -2.08 -3.31
N LEU A 396 0.23 -2.26 -2.93
CA LEU A 396 -0.88 -1.37 -3.29
C LEU A 396 -0.66 0.06 -2.74
N SER A 397 -0.17 0.20 -1.50
CA SER A 397 0.15 1.48 -0.88
C SER A 397 1.26 2.24 -1.61
N ILE A 398 2.25 1.55 -2.16
CA ILE A 398 3.30 2.17 -2.98
C ILE A 398 2.71 2.69 -4.30
N ILE A 399 1.84 1.92 -4.98
CA ILE A 399 1.16 2.40 -6.21
C ILE A 399 0.32 3.65 -5.89
N LEU A 400 -0.42 3.65 -4.77
CA LEU A 400 -1.24 4.76 -4.33
C LEU A 400 -0.40 6.01 -3.98
N GLY A 401 0.65 5.86 -3.17
CA GLY A 401 1.53 6.96 -2.78
C GLY A 401 2.34 7.54 -3.95
N ASP A 402 2.86 6.69 -4.84
CA ASP A 402 3.67 7.11 -5.99
C ASP A 402 2.82 7.74 -7.10
N SER A 403 1.58 7.27 -7.30
CA SER A 403 0.63 7.93 -8.21
C SER A 403 0.09 9.25 -7.65
N LEU A 404 -0.17 9.34 -6.33
CA LEU A 404 -0.48 10.62 -5.66
C LEU A 404 0.68 11.62 -5.79
N TYR A 405 1.91 11.18 -5.56
CA TYR A 405 3.11 12.00 -5.78
C TYR A 405 3.21 12.49 -7.23
N ALA A 406 2.99 11.59 -8.20
CA ALA A 406 3.01 11.92 -9.62
C ALA A 406 1.93 12.95 -10.01
N ALA A 407 0.70 12.81 -9.52
CA ALA A 407 -0.38 13.77 -9.77
C ALA A 407 -0.09 15.15 -9.16
N LEU A 408 0.44 15.19 -7.93
CA LEU A 408 0.86 16.44 -7.28
C LEU A 408 2.02 17.11 -8.03
N ARG A 409 2.92 16.34 -8.66
CA ARG A 409 3.99 16.87 -9.52
C ARG A 409 3.47 17.34 -10.89
N ASP A 410 2.47 16.68 -11.47
CA ASP A 410 1.86 17.12 -12.74
C ASP A 410 1.07 18.42 -12.55
N GLU A 411 0.44 18.64 -11.39
CA GLU A 411 -0.10 19.95 -11.01
C GLU A 411 0.98 21.02 -10.84
N LEU A 412 2.09 20.70 -10.16
CA LEU A 412 3.20 21.63 -9.99
C LEU A 412 3.84 22.04 -11.32
N ASP A 413 3.93 21.13 -12.29
CA ASP A 413 4.43 21.43 -13.64
C ASP A 413 3.52 22.39 -14.43
N VAL A 414 2.20 22.37 -14.17
CA VAL A 414 1.24 23.34 -14.74
C VAL A 414 1.30 24.68 -14.03
N GLU A 415 1.42 24.67 -12.70
CA GLU A 415 1.50 25.90 -11.90
C GLU A 415 2.87 26.60 -12.00
N ARG A 416 3.93 25.86 -12.36
CA ARG A 416 5.32 26.35 -12.50
C ARG A 416 6.07 25.70 -13.67
N PRO A 417 5.78 26.09 -14.93
CA PRO A 417 6.45 25.53 -16.11
C PRO A 417 7.99 25.70 -16.12
N GLU A 418 8.52 26.71 -15.41
CA GLU A 418 9.96 26.91 -15.26
C GLU A 418 10.66 25.75 -14.53
N LEU A 419 9.94 25.04 -13.66
CA LEU A 419 10.45 23.85 -12.98
C LEU A 419 10.44 22.59 -13.86
N GLN A 420 9.86 22.66 -15.07
CA GLN A 420 9.89 21.57 -16.05
C GLN A 420 11.23 21.55 -16.81
N ALA A 421 11.80 22.72 -17.12
CA ALA A 421 13.10 22.84 -17.78
C ALA A 421 14.30 22.46 -16.88
N LEU A 422 14.12 22.55 -15.56
CA LEU A 422 15.11 22.16 -14.55
C LEU A 422 14.99 20.70 -14.09
N ALA A 423 13.93 19.99 -14.51
CA ALA A 423 13.75 18.57 -14.20
C ALA A 423 14.43 17.71 -15.27
N PRO A 424 15.41 16.85 -14.93
CA PRO A 424 16.07 15.99 -15.92
C PRO A 424 15.07 14.95 -16.47
N THR A 425 14.65 15.14 -17.71
CA THR A 425 13.62 14.34 -18.37
C THR A 425 14.16 12.96 -18.80
N HIS A 426 13.97 12.00 -17.90
CA HIS A 426 13.81 10.57 -18.18
C HIS A 426 14.83 9.89 -19.12
N PHE A 427 15.86 9.27 -18.52
CA PHE A 427 16.48 8.01 -18.96
C PHE A 427 16.79 7.83 -20.47
N GLN A 428 17.13 8.92 -21.18
CA GLN A 428 17.70 8.81 -22.52
C GLN A 428 19.11 8.23 -22.37
N THR A 429 19.43 7.16 -23.10
CA THR A 429 20.76 6.53 -23.10
C THR A 429 21.79 7.51 -23.66
N LEU A 430 22.38 8.28 -22.75
CA LEU A 430 23.28 9.38 -23.09
C LEU A 430 24.63 8.84 -23.53
N ASN A 431 24.80 8.76 -24.84
CA ASN A 431 26.10 8.60 -25.47
C ASN A 431 26.94 9.85 -25.09
N ILE A 432 27.92 9.65 -24.20
CA ILE A 432 28.43 10.69 -23.27
C ILE A 432 29.07 11.90 -23.98
N HIS A 433 29.44 11.75 -25.25
CA HIS A 433 30.25 12.71 -25.99
C HIS A 433 29.60 14.05 -26.38
N HIS A 434 28.27 14.19 -26.31
CA HIS A 434 27.58 15.34 -26.93
C HIS A 434 27.10 16.44 -25.97
N ILE A 435 27.08 16.21 -24.65
CA ILE A 435 26.64 17.24 -23.68
C ILE A 435 27.68 18.34 -23.45
N TYR A 436 28.97 18.04 -23.58
CA TYR A 436 30.08 18.94 -23.21
C TYR A 436 30.26 20.20 -24.07
N LYS A 437 29.38 20.47 -25.06
CA LYS A 437 29.47 21.66 -25.93
C LYS A 437 28.28 22.64 -25.84
N ILE A 438 27.22 22.34 -25.10
CA ILE A 438 26.03 23.21 -25.02
C ILE A 438 25.58 23.44 -23.57
N ASN A 439 26.48 23.98 -22.74
CA ASN A 439 26.11 24.71 -21.51
C ASN A 439 27.28 25.55 -20.93
N MET A 440 27.78 26.50 -21.73
CA MET A 440 28.73 27.54 -21.29
C MET A 440 28.10 28.94 -21.43
N ALA A 441 26.86 29.08 -20.96
CA ALA A 441 26.11 30.33 -20.96
C ALA A 441 25.17 30.40 -19.76
N GLY A 442 25.64 30.98 -18.65
CA GLY A 442 24.81 31.26 -17.47
C GLY A 442 24.92 30.23 -16.34
N ASN A 443 26.06 30.20 -15.66
CA ASN A 443 26.12 29.77 -14.26
C ASN A 443 26.72 30.90 -13.42
N LYS A 444 26.22 31.14 -12.21
CA LYS A 444 26.92 32.01 -11.26
C LYS A 444 28.08 31.22 -10.69
N GLU A 445 29.28 31.78 -10.70
CA GLU A 445 30.44 31.14 -10.07
C GLU A 445 30.20 31.03 -8.56
N VAL A 446 29.97 29.81 -8.07
CA VAL A 446 29.90 29.51 -6.64
C VAL A 446 31.34 29.34 -6.13
N SER A 447 32.06 30.44 -6.06
CA SER A 447 33.38 30.52 -5.42
C SER A 447 33.23 30.66 -3.91
N PHE A 448 33.90 29.81 -3.13
CA PHE A 448 34.07 30.06 -1.70
C PHE A 448 34.81 31.38 -1.49
N SER A 449 34.34 32.22 -0.57
CA SER A 449 35.09 33.40 -0.13
C SER A 449 36.38 32.97 0.60
N PRO A 450 37.39 33.85 0.70
CA PRO A 450 38.61 33.55 1.45
C PRO A 450 38.35 33.09 2.90
N ARG A 451 37.31 33.65 3.55
CA ARG A 451 36.95 33.28 4.93
C ARG A 451 36.27 31.91 5.02
N GLU A 452 35.51 31.50 4.01
CA GLU A 452 34.92 30.15 3.98
C GLU A 452 36.00 29.08 3.72
N MET A 453 36.96 29.37 2.84
CA MET A 453 38.15 28.52 2.65
C MET A 453 39.00 28.40 3.92
N GLU A 454 39.18 29.51 4.65
CA GLU A 454 39.89 29.55 5.93
C GLU A 454 39.21 28.68 6.99
N VAL A 455 37.88 28.84 7.16
CA VAL A 455 37.08 28.04 8.11
C VAL A 455 37.07 26.56 7.73
N LEU A 456 37.02 26.22 6.43
CA LEU A 456 37.10 24.84 5.95
C LEU A 456 38.47 24.21 6.26
N ALA A 457 39.56 24.96 6.10
CA ALA A 457 40.91 24.49 6.43
C ALA A 457 41.10 24.26 7.94
N LEU A 458 40.57 25.15 8.79
CA LEU A 458 40.58 24.98 10.25
C LEU A 458 39.69 23.81 10.70
N ALA A 459 38.49 23.68 10.16
CA ALA A 459 37.58 22.56 10.45
C ALA A 459 38.21 21.20 10.12
N TRP A 460 39.07 21.13 9.09
CA TRP A 460 39.81 19.92 8.75
C TRP A 460 40.84 19.50 9.82
N GLN A 461 41.32 20.43 10.66
CA GLN A 461 42.21 20.14 11.78
C GLN A 461 41.44 19.70 13.04
N CYS A 462 40.18 20.12 13.19
CA CYS A 462 39.32 19.80 14.32
C CYS A 462 38.65 18.40 14.26
N MET A 463 39.00 17.55 13.29
CA MET A 463 38.43 16.21 13.17
C MET A 463 39.09 15.21 14.14
N GLU A 464 38.33 14.77 15.14
CA GLU A 464 38.75 13.80 16.17
C GLU A 464 39.19 12.45 15.59
N THR A 465 38.63 12.05 14.45
CA THR A 465 39.06 10.88 13.67
C THR A 465 39.23 11.26 12.20
N GLN A 466 40.23 10.70 11.53
CA GLN A 466 40.49 11.02 10.12
C GLN A 466 39.46 10.34 9.19
N PRO A 467 38.87 11.06 8.23
CA PRO A 467 37.90 10.47 7.32
C PRO A 467 38.57 9.43 6.41
N LYS A 468 37.95 8.25 6.28
CA LYS A 468 38.35 7.25 5.28
C LYS A 468 37.96 7.76 3.89
N ILE A 469 38.94 7.84 2.99
CA ILE A 469 38.77 8.34 1.63
C ILE A 469 39.02 7.20 0.64
N ASP A 470 38.05 6.95 -0.22
CA ASP A 470 38.15 6.01 -1.34
C ASP A 470 39.08 6.59 -2.42
N MET A 471 40.29 6.02 -2.52
CA MET A 471 41.31 6.47 -3.46
C MET A 471 41.03 6.03 -4.91
N HIS A 472 40.22 4.99 -5.15
CA HIS A 472 39.82 4.59 -6.50
C HIS A 472 38.79 5.56 -7.06
N LYS A 473 37.82 5.98 -6.24
CA LYS A 473 36.84 7.01 -6.59
C LYS A 473 37.46 8.41 -6.65
N LEU A 474 38.44 8.72 -5.80
CA LEU A 474 39.20 9.97 -5.92
C LEU A 474 40.00 10.00 -7.22
N ALA A 475 40.67 8.90 -7.58
CA ALA A 475 41.42 8.76 -8.83
C ALA A 475 40.53 8.98 -10.07
N SER A 476 39.40 8.26 -10.18
CA SER A 476 38.49 8.38 -11.33
C SER A 476 37.85 9.77 -11.47
N LEU A 477 37.58 10.47 -10.35
CA LEU A 477 37.06 11.84 -10.36
C LEU A 477 38.12 12.92 -10.64
N THR A 478 39.41 12.61 -10.48
CA THR A 478 40.51 13.58 -10.69
C THR A 478 41.33 13.31 -11.96
N GLY A 479 41.13 12.16 -12.62
CA GLY A 479 41.93 11.73 -13.77
C GLY A 479 43.34 11.23 -13.41
N TYR A 480 43.67 11.09 -12.13
CA TYR A 480 44.93 10.52 -11.67
C TYR A 480 44.89 8.98 -11.62
N THR A 481 46.06 8.34 -11.65
CA THR A 481 46.17 6.95 -11.18
C THR A 481 45.96 6.88 -9.66
N VAL A 482 45.61 5.72 -9.12
CA VAL A 482 45.33 5.55 -7.67
C VAL A 482 46.53 5.94 -6.81
N GLY A 483 47.75 5.58 -7.22
CA GLY A 483 48.99 6.02 -6.57
C GLY A 483 49.21 7.53 -6.64
N SER A 484 49.04 8.14 -7.82
CA SER A 484 49.16 9.59 -8.00
C SER A 484 48.10 10.38 -7.22
N ALA A 485 46.88 9.85 -7.11
CA ALA A 485 45.82 10.43 -6.29
C ALA A 485 46.20 10.43 -4.80
N GLY A 486 46.68 9.29 -4.28
CA GLY A 486 47.16 9.18 -2.89
C GLY A 486 48.32 10.13 -2.57
N VAL A 487 49.35 10.19 -3.43
CA VAL A 487 50.51 11.10 -3.26
C VAL A 487 50.08 12.57 -3.34
N THR A 488 49.18 12.91 -4.26
CA THR A 488 48.68 14.29 -4.42
C THR A 488 47.80 14.71 -3.24
N PHE A 489 46.92 13.83 -2.78
CA PHE A 489 46.11 14.07 -1.58
C PHE A 489 46.98 14.22 -0.31
N GLY A 490 48.04 13.42 -0.18
CA GLY A 490 49.05 13.59 0.88
C GLY A 490 49.68 14.98 0.87
N LYS A 491 50.11 15.47 -0.29
CA LYS A 491 50.66 16.84 -0.46
C LYS A 491 49.63 17.93 -0.13
N ILE A 492 48.36 17.74 -0.50
CA ILE A 492 47.26 18.66 -0.15
C ILE A 492 47.04 18.70 1.37
N LYS A 493 46.99 17.54 2.03
CA LYS A 493 46.83 17.42 3.49
C LYS A 493 47.94 18.14 4.25
N THR A 494 49.19 18.04 3.81
CA THR A 494 50.32 18.80 4.40
C THR A 494 50.14 20.31 4.21
N LYS A 495 49.69 20.78 3.04
CA LYS A 495 49.41 22.21 2.81
C LYS A 495 48.26 22.73 3.68
N ILE A 496 47.18 21.99 3.84
CA ILE A 496 46.05 22.35 4.72
C ILE A 496 46.49 22.41 6.19
N LYS A 497 47.38 21.50 6.61
CA LYS A 497 47.96 21.55 7.96
C LYS A 497 48.77 22.83 8.18
N LEU A 498 49.75 23.10 7.30
CA LEU A 498 50.59 24.30 7.37
C LEU A 498 49.77 25.60 7.31
N LEU A 499 48.70 25.64 6.53
CA LEU A 499 47.82 26.81 6.43
C LEU A 499 47.16 27.14 7.78
N GLY A 500 46.51 26.17 8.43
CA GLY A 500 45.89 26.41 9.75
C GLY A 500 46.91 26.63 10.88
N GLU A 501 48.11 26.05 10.79
CA GLU A 501 49.22 26.36 11.71
C GLU A 501 49.71 27.81 11.54
N SER A 502 49.71 28.35 10.32
CA SER A 502 50.06 29.76 10.06
C SER A 502 48.97 30.79 10.45
N LEU A 503 47.72 30.33 10.65
CA LEU A 503 46.55 31.17 10.96
C LEU A 503 46.17 31.16 12.44
N SER A 504 46.72 30.24 13.23
CA SER A 504 46.45 30.16 14.67
C SER A 504 47.28 31.14 15.51
N THR A 505 48.18 31.91 14.89
CA THR A 505 49.00 32.95 15.53
C THR A 505 48.44 34.37 15.44
N ASP A 506 47.52 34.66 14.51
CA ASP A 506 46.94 36.00 14.30
C ASP A 506 45.40 35.97 14.37
N GLY A 507 44.83 36.28 15.55
CA GLY A 507 43.39 36.27 15.80
C GLY A 507 42.73 37.66 15.70
N PRO A 508 41.84 37.92 14.71
CA PRO A 508 41.21 39.23 14.55
C PRO A 508 40.15 39.56 15.62
N THR A 509 40.10 40.81 16.07
CA THR A 509 39.09 41.30 17.03
C THR A 509 37.78 41.74 16.36
N THR A 510 36.64 41.54 17.03
CA THR A 510 35.29 41.83 16.49
C THR A 510 34.97 43.33 16.46
N PRO A 511 34.56 43.91 15.32
CA PRO A 511 34.21 45.34 15.23
C PRO A 511 32.88 45.70 15.94
N LYS A 512 32.83 46.88 16.57
CA LYS A 512 31.58 47.48 17.07
C LYS A 512 30.82 48.17 15.95
N LYS A 513 29.48 48.04 15.93
CA LYS A 513 28.60 48.69 14.96
C LYS A 513 28.27 50.13 15.41
N ALA A 514 28.67 51.12 14.62
CA ALA A 514 28.31 52.53 14.84
C ALA A 514 26.88 52.82 14.33
N GLY A 515 26.23 53.86 14.86
CA GLY A 515 24.81 54.19 14.60
C GLY A 515 24.56 55.54 13.94
N GLY A 516 23.34 55.71 13.40
CA GLY A 516 22.76 56.98 12.95
C GLY A 516 21.68 57.51 13.92
N PRO A 517 21.28 58.80 13.87
CA PRO A 517 21.05 59.53 15.12
C PRO A 517 19.63 60.10 15.36
N GLY A 518 19.11 59.86 16.57
CA GLY A 518 18.11 60.70 17.27
C GLY A 518 16.62 60.50 16.91
N ARG A 519 15.64 61.01 17.68
CA ARG A 519 15.61 61.68 19.02
C ARG A 519 14.12 61.94 19.40
N SER A 520 13.56 61.76 20.60
CA SER A 520 13.92 61.08 21.88
C SER A 520 12.73 61.20 22.87
N LYS A 521 12.68 60.39 23.97
CA LYS A 521 11.68 60.38 25.09
C LYS A 521 10.38 59.58 24.81
N ALA A 522 9.64 59.05 25.79
CA ALA A 522 9.87 58.60 27.20
C ALA A 522 8.55 57.87 27.67
N THR A 523 8.38 57.22 28.82
CA THR A 523 9.19 57.00 30.06
C THR A 523 9.00 55.50 30.48
N SER A 524 9.02 54.93 31.70
CA SER A 524 9.23 55.29 33.13
C SER A 524 9.58 53.99 33.93
N THR A 525 9.87 54.10 35.23
CA THR A 525 10.15 52.97 36.17
C THR A 525 9.09 52.86 37.29
N PRO A 526 8.97 51.70 37.96
CA PRO A 526 9.59 51.48 39.29
C PRO A 526 10.38 50.14 39.39
N THR A 527 11.57 50.06 40.02
CA THR A 527 11.90 49.93 41.47
C THR A 527 12.14 48.45 41.90
N SER A 528 12.85 48.18 43.01
CA SER A 528 13.62 46.92 43.20
C SER A 528 13.84 46.44 44.66
N THR A 529 14.49 45.25 44.82
CA THR A 529 15.08 44.65 46.06
C THR A 529 14.11 43.87 46.98
N PRO A 530 14.56 43.02 47.96
CA PRO A 530 15.93 42.79 48.46
C PRO A 530 16.43 41.32 48.71
N LYS A 531 17.73 41.24 49.09
CA LYS A 531 18.58 40.06 49.39
C LYS A 531 18.40 39.44 50.79
N LYS A 532 18.93 38.22 50.99
CA LYS A 532 19.67 37.66 52.18
C LYS A 532 20.21 36.25 51.82
N ARG A 533 21.28 35.66 52.41
CA ARG A 533 22.48 36.09 53.19
C ARG A 533 23.56 34.97 53.02
N GLY A 534 24.78 35.10 53.57
CA GLY A 534 25.95 34.25 53.21
C GLY A 534 26.45 33.17 54.20
N PRO A 535 27.78 33.08 54.50
CA PRO A 535 28.63 31.85 54.42
C PRO A 535 29.06 31.31 55.84
N PRO A 536 30.14 30.48 56.10
CA PRO A 536 31.31 30.02 55.29
C PRO A 536 31.87 28.56 55.55
N THR A 537 33.15 28.31 55.16
CA THR A 537 34.11 27.20 55.53
C THR A 537 33.92 25.78 54.91
N SER A 538 34.95 24.94 54.66
CA SER A 538 36.44 25.08 54.50
C SER A 538 37.15 23.75 54.09
N SER A 539 38.30 23.81 53.37
CA SER A 539 39.44 22.81 53.32
C SER A 539 39.18 21.31 52.95
N SER A 540 40.11 20.44 52.50
CA SER A 540 41.54 20.51 52.07
C SER A 540 41.99 19.19 51.37
N THR A 541 43.09 19.20 50.62
CA THR A 541 43.93 18.02 50.22
C THR A 541 45.15 17.88 51.19
N PRO A 542 45.98 16.78 51.29
CA PRO A 542 46.81 16.25 50.17
C PRO A 542 47.45 14.81 50.26
N ALA A 543 48.29 14.47 49.24
CA ALA A 543 49.66 13.86 49.32
C ALA A 543 50.00 12.34 49.22
N LYS A 544 50.74 12.01 48.11
CA LYS A 544 52.09 11.36 48.00
C LYS A 544 52.35 9.82 48.04
N ARG A 545 53.17 9.41 47.03
CA ARG A 545 54.19 8.30 46.95
C ARG A 545 53.72 6.82 46.86
N ALA A 546 54.47 5.86 46.28
CA ALA A 546 55.48 5.85 45.19
C ALA A 546 56.02 4.42 44.83
N ARG A 547 56.35 4.16 43.54
CA ARG A 547 57.33 3.14 43.00
C ARG A 547 57.00 1.63 43.22
N LYS A 548 57.54 0.63 42.49
CA LYS A 548 58.54 0.55 41.37
C LYS A 548 58.40 -0.77 40.55
N GLY A 549 58.90 -0.79 39.30
CA GLY A 549 59.32 -2.00 38.54
C GLY A 549 58.42 -2.39 37.35
N ALA A 550 58.90 -2.83 36.17
CA ALA A 550 60.27 -3.01 35.67
C ALA A 550 60.41 -2.66 34.15
N ARG A 551 61.52 -3.03 33.49
CA ARG A 551 61.95 -2.63 32.10
C ARG A 551 61.19 -3.40 30.99
N GLN A 552 61.00 -2.96 29.72
CA GLN A 552 61.90 -2.38 28.66
C GLN A 552 62.95 -3.37 28.10
N PRO A 553 63.49 -3.25 26.84
CA PRO A 553 63.20 -2.33 25.70
C PRO A 553 63.34 -2.94 24.25
N THR A 554 63.37 -2.08 23.18
CA THR A 554 64.13 -2.21 21.87
C THR A 554 63.85 -3.37 20.87
N SER A 555 64.20 -3.35 19.55
CA SER A 555 64.51 -2.30 18.53
C SER A 555 64.55 -2.90 17.10
N SER A 556 64.62 -2.06 16.04
CA SER A 556 64.97 -2.37 14.63
C SER A 556 66.49 -2.67 14.45
N PRO A 557 67.07 -3.08 13.26
CA PRO A 557 66.64 -2.82 11.84
C PRO A 557 66.96 -3.89 10.74
N SER A 558 66.87 -3.45 9.46
CA SER A 558 67.70 -3.75 8.23
C SER A 558 67.60 -5.05 7.40
N GLU A 559 67.60 -4.85 6.06
CA GLU A 559 68.11 -5.69 4.92
C GLU A 559 67.51 -7.11 4.69
N ASP A 560 67.41 -7.72 3.48
CA ASP A 560 67.74 -7.38 2.07
C ASP A 560 66.70 -8.09 1.12
N VAL A 561 66.20 -7.52 0.01
CA VAL A 561 66.69 -7.51 -1.41
C VAL A 561 66.62 -8.87 -2.17
N SER A 562 66.06 -8.82 -3.41
CA SER A 562 65.97 -9.88 -4.46
C SER A 562 64.91 -11.00 -4.23
N ALA A 563 64.26 -11.61 -5.23
CA ALA A 563 64.25 -11.39 -6.69
C ALA A 563 62.90 -11.83 -7.36
N ALA A 564 62.86 -11.68 -8.70
CA ALA A 564 62.11 -12.41 -9.74
C ALA A 564 61.71 -13.88 -9.45
N ASP A 565 60.77 -14.53 -10.16
CA ASP A 565 59.73 -14.16 -11.17
C ASP A 565 58.78 -15.39 -11.33
N ASP A 566 57.94 -15.42 -12.39
CA ASP A 566 57.22 -16.57 -12.99
C ASP A 566 56.01 -17.20 -12.26
N ASP A 567 54.83 -17.02 -12.88
CA ASP A 567 53.91 -18.02 -13.45
C ASP A 567 53.77 -19.44 -12.85
N GLY A 568 52.53 -19.96 -12.96
CA GLY A 568 52.27 -21.39 -13.18
C GLY A 568 51.34 -22.04 -12.16
N ASP A 569 50.14 -22.42 -12.61
CA ASP A 569 49.29 -23.39 -11.90
C ASP A 569 49.95 -24.78 -11.89
N ASP A 570 49.70 -25.59 -10.84
CA ASP A 570 49.08 -26.91 -11.01
C ASP A 570 48.73 -27.59 -9.66
N ASP A 571 47.90 -28.62 -9.77
CA ASP A 571 47.19 -29.40 -8.73
C ASP A 571 48.07 -30.12 -7.67
N GLU A 572 47.50 -30.38 -6.48
CA GLU A 572 46.97 -31.73 -6.13
C GLU A 572 46.25 -31.77 -4.76
N ASP A 573 45.38 -32.79 -4.58
CA ASP A 573 44.58 -33.05 -3.38
C ASP A 573 45.10 -34.27 -2.59
N PHE A 574 45.28 -34.13 -1.28
CA PHE A 574 45.28 -35.28 -0.37
C PHE A 574 44.90 -34.88 1.07
N GLY A 575 44.06 -35.70 1.73
CA GLY A 575 43.50 -35.38 3.05
C GLY A 575 43.42 -36.53 4.06
N GLY A 576 42.52 -36.39 5.05
CA GLY A 576 42.30 -37.33 6.17
C GLY A 576 43.01 -36.91 7.47
N LEU A 577 42.59 -37.33 8.67
CA LEU A 577 41.49 -38.21 9.13
C LEU A 577 41.00 -37.70 10.52
N VAL A 578 39.68 -37.63 10.83
CA VAL A 578 38.82 -38.65 11.51
C VAL A 578 39.25 -38.92 12.98
N ASP A 579 38.39 -39.11 14.00
CA ASP A 579 37.01 -39.65 14.15
C ASP A 579 36.23 -38.82 15.24
N LYS A 580 34.91 -38.93 15.49
CA LYS A 580 34.23 -40.12 16.07
C LYS A 580 32.70 -40.11 15.88
N LYS A 581 32.12 -41.30 15.61
CA LYS A 581 30.68 -41.57 15.36
C LYS A 581 29.87 -41.90 16.62
N VAL A 582 28.54 -41.71 16.60
CA VAL A 582 27.53 -42.72 17.07
C VAL A 582 26.24 -42.72 16.22
N LYS A 583 26.06 -43.81 15.46
CA LYS A 583 24.85 -44.56 15.00
C LYS A 583 23.44 -43.93 14.84
N ILE A 584 22.79 -44.36 13.75
CA ILE A 584 21.34 -44.36 13.44
C ILE A 584 20.82 -45.82 13.53
N LYS A 585 19.49 -46.03 13.67
CA LYS A 585 18.81 -47.32 13.42
C LYS A 585 17.78 -47.18 12.30
N LYS A 586 17.64 -48.22 11.47
CA LYS A 586 16.68 -48.34 10.35
C LYS A 586 15.55 -49.30 10.74
N GLU A 587 14.38 -49.16 10.13
CA GLU A 587 13.45 -50.25 9.75
C GLU A 587 12.52 -49.71 8.62
N GLU A 588 11.80 -50.60 7.93
CA GLU A 588 11.23 -50.36 6.58
C GLU A 588 9.69 -50.56 6.51
N PRO A 589 9.00 -50.17 5.42
CA PRO A 589 7.55 -49.87 5.45
C PRO A 589 6.63 -51.10 5.30
N GLY A 590 5.39 -50.95 5.80
CA GLY A 590 4.26 -51.84 5.53
C GLY A 590 3.17 -51.13 4.71
N PHE A 591 2.39 -51.92 3.94
CA PHE A 591 1.34 -51.45 3.04
C PHE A 591 0.16 -52.43 3.12
N GLU A 592 -1.05 -51.94 3.42
CA GLU A 592 -2.30 -52.70 3.32
C GLU A 592 -3.43 -51.81 2.81
N GLU A 593 -4.28 -52.38 1.96
CA GLU A 593 -5.57 -51.79 1.56
C GLU A 593 -6.68 -52.33 2.45
N GLY A 594 -7.67 -51.50 2.82
CA GLY A 594 -8.80 -51.92 3.65
C GLY A 594 -10.04 -51.04 3.45
N SER A 595 -11.13 -51.63 2.96
CA SER A 595 -12.38 -50.93 2.63
C SER A 595 -13.50 -51.18 3.65
N GLY A 596 -14.33 -50.17 3.97
CA GLY A 596 -15.70 -50.46 4.45
C GLY A 596 -16.42 -49.45 5.36
N PHE A 597 -17.34 -48.69 4.76
CA PHE A 597 -18.76 -48.56 5.15
C PHE A 597 -19.24 -47.81 6.44
N LEU A 598 -20.09 -46.79 6.18
CA LEU A 598 -21.26 -46.27 6.94
C LEU A 598 -21.19 -45.72 8.40
N GLU A 599 -21.39 -44.39 8.46
CA GLU A 599 -22.58 -43.68 9.02
C GLU A 599 -22.78 -43.43 10.54
N ASN A 600 -23.33 -42.24 10.81
CA ASN A 600 -24.01 -41.73 12.03
C ASN A 600 -23.22 -41.55 13.34
N GLY A 601 -23.26 -40.31 13.87
CA GLY A 601 -22.79 -39.97 15.22
C GLY A 601 -22.58 -38.48 15.45
N SER A 602 -23.55 -37.79 16.06
CA SER A 602 -23.43 -36.37 16.44
C SER A 602 -22.43 -36.17 17.59
N GLY A 603 -21.50 -35.21 17.46
CA GLY A 603 -20.56 -34.87 18.54
C GLY A 603 -19.99 -33.45 18.40
N SER A 604 -20.06 -32.66 19.48
CA SER A 604 -19.45 -31.33 19.55
C SER A 604 -17.94 -31.43 19.76
N ALA A 605 -17.14 -30.83 18.88
CA ALA A 605 -15.69 -30.78 18.97
C ALA A 605 -15.24 -29.49 19.67
N SER A 606 -14.99 -29.56 20.98
CA SER A 606 -14.35 -28.47 21.73
C SER A 606 -12.84 -28.47 21.49
N TYR A 607 -12.26 -27.31 21.16
CA TYR A 607 -10.82 -27.18 20.91
C TYR A 607 -10.02 -27.13 22.22
N GLY A 608 -9.45 -28.28 22.62
CA GLY A 608 -8.49 -28.36 23.72
C GLY A 608 -7.09 -27.90 23.30
N PHE A 609 -6.78 -26.62 23.49
CA PHE A 609 -5.43 -26.06 23.34
C PHE A 609 -4.89 -25.55 24.69
N LEU A 610 -4.72 -26.45 25.66
CA LEU A 610 -3.98 -26.21 26.90
C LEU A 610 -3.35 -27.51 27.44
N ASP A 611 -2.24 -27.92 26.85
CA ASP A 611 -1.21 -28.70 27.54
C ASP A 611 0.17 -28.30 26.98
N GLY A 612 1.21 -28.30 27.81
CA GLY A 612 2.58 -27.94 27.40
C GLY A 612 3.12 -26.57 27.83
N ILE A 613 2.66 -25.97 28.94
CA ILE A 613 3.40 -24.90 29.63
C ILE A 613 3.55 -25.22 31.14
N GLU A 614 4.40 -26.20 31.45
CA GLU A 614 5.08 -26.28 32.74
C GLU A 614 6.57 -26.56 32.56
N ASN A 615 7.40 -25.80 33.31
CA ASN A 615 8.85 -25.92 33.59
C ASN A 615 9.73 -24.72 33.15
N PHE A 616 9.78 -23.66 33.97
CA PHE A 616 11.01 -22.87 34.19
C PHE A 616 10.91 -22.00 35.47
N GLY A 617 11.62 -22.40 36.54
CA GLY A 617 11.62 -21.73 37.87
C GLY A 617 10.36 -22.03 38.71
N GLY A 618 10.40 -22.36 40.01
CA GLY A 618 11.50 -22.31 40.99
C GLY A 618 11.64 -20.92 41.63
N GLY A 619 11.53 -20.72 42.95
CA GLY A 619 11.22 -21.65 44.06
C GLY A 619 11.37 -20.93 45.42
N VAL A 620 10.89 -21.54 46.53
CA VAL A 620 10.78 -20.95 47.89
C VAL A 620 9.68 -19.85 47.98
N GLY A 621 8.74 -19.81 48.94
CA GLY A 621 8.37 -20.74 50.02
C GLY A 621 8.37 -20.09 51.41
N GLY A 622 7.31 -20.08 52.24
CA GLY A 622 5.92 -20.54 52.05
C GLY A 622 5.28 -20.94 53.40
N GLY A 623 4.06 -20.50 53.73
CA GLY A 623 3.46 -20.80 55.04
C GLY A 623 1.98 -20.44 55.29
N ARG A 624 1.16 -21.50 55.45
CA ARG A 624 -0.02 -21.71 56.36
C ARG A 624 -1.18 -20.70 56.46
N ASN A 625 -2.37 -21.29 56.72
CA ASN A 625 -3.64 -20.72 57.22
C ASN A 625 -4.56 -20.01 56.19
N ALA A 626 -5.89 -20.01 56.34
CA ALA A 626 -6.82 -20.96 56.98
C ALA A 626 -8.30 -20.62 56.65
N ALA A 627 -9.17 -21.65 56.60
CA ALA A 627 -10.62 -21.64 56.89
C ALA A 627 -11.63 -20.82 56.05
N THR A 628 -12.86 -21.37 55.95
CA THR A 628 -14.17 -20.73 55.66
C THR A 628 -14.32 -19.81 54.42
N GLY A 629 -15.26 -20.00 53.49
CA GLY A 629 -16.36 -20.97 53.38
C GLY A 629 -17.73 -20.36 53.70
N TYR A 630 -18.47 -19.95 52.66
CA TYR A 630 -19.91 -19.65 52.71
C TYR A 630 -20.62 -20.21 51.46
N ARG A 631 -21.96 -20.24 51.48
CA ARG A 631 -22.77 -21.23 50.73
C ARG A 631 -24.14 -20.65 50.36
N LYS A 632 -24.65 -20.98 49.16
CA LYS A 632 -26.04 -20.72 48.66
C LYS A 632 -26.39 -19.22 48.45
N SER A 633 -27.40 -18.82 47.64
CA SER A 633 -28.18 -19.52 46.59
C SER A 633 -29.09 -18.55 45.82
N VAL A 634 -29.39 -18.90 44.55
CA VAL A 634 -30.68 -18.66 43.85
C VAL A 634 -31.22 -17.22 43.83
N ALA A 635 -31.17 -16.59 42.65
CA ALA A 635 -32.35 -16.37 41.81
C ALA A 635 -31.93 -16.57 40.34
#